data_AF-A0A0F9HZF1-F1
#
_entry.id   AF-A0A0F9HZF1-F1
#
_cell.length_a   1.000
_cell.length_b   1.000
_cell.length_c   1.000
_cell.angle_alpha   90.00
_cell.angle_beta   90.00
_cell.angle_gamma   90.00
#
_symmetry.space_group_name_H-M   'P 1'
#
loop_
_entity.id
_entity.type
_entity.pdbx_description
1 polymer ?
#
loop_
_entity_poly.entity_id
_entity_poly.type
_entity_poly.pdbx_seq_one_letter_code
_entity_poly.pdbx_strand_id
1 'polypeptide(L)'
;ISMKDMSSTEKELFVSTVEERAEAVGIDYELPLIDRIVDKLQKISKKDKDLTPTQELHRDKISKMTEGVKAWGSTAYHEVQRMERFMEDLDGEENGVLWENIWLPVKKADETRVNTVSARTDELIRWLEESDIDVSLFLGKAEEVTPGVKLSGSERVGVYMLAQNEDGQRYLNEGMGVSDEDITKIAQSLSDAEKVLGDKLMEEYQSQWPVIHALAVELDIDPDTLQEELQYSPLIRSDVDPSEQVDFLDQLTEHVTRGLAKPEHGFMEKRKKRAVGKIELDAIVIYLNNVRRVESYKAMAPVAKKVGAMLRNKSFQKSLKEATYGQGARLFNKWFSDTIKGYSAVENGWAGKNLQILRRNAVVYAIGYNIPSAMRQTLSLSNAIAVNKLMLKYVPINMTKAAKDFDKLRKEVYNKSTLVEARDYERDLRQRWDREAIKKRVKGKNPFSQRATAWIKWMDQHTVVVAWKSLYDVAVQQGKDEKSAVEYADKWVGRTQPMANSKDLPQFFRDGELAKILSTFQNQVNNNFNFYSHDIIGARAKGEINNSEVAHRLMFSWVLPAVAFGMIGRGGLPRSWEQIAVDLVTYPIASLMLIGRLINRAILGWGNSSTIVSTGFEAAVRTGIATTGVVKKTIKGKAVGGDVKKAIKGAAKTIGAIGGLGPTAQMIRTATGAADLAAGDTQDPRRLIWSKWALEQGKKEESSGGRGRSGRGTSGRGRSGR
;
A
#
# COMPACT_ATOMS: atom_id res chain seq x y z
N ILE A 1 0.00 -29.29 33.69
CA ILE A 1 -0.07 -30.75 33.42
C ILE A 1 -0.50 -30.91 31.98
N SER A 2 0.26 -31.64 31.15
CA SER A 2 -0.13 -31.91 29.76
C SER A 2 -1.35 -32.83 29.77
N MET A 3 -2.35 -32.60 28.90
CA MET A 3 -3.51 -33.52 28.80
C MET A 3 -3.08 -34.96 28.48
N LYS A 4 -1.88 -35.19 27.95
CA LYS A 4 -1.37 -36.54 27.71
C LYS A 4 -1.12 -37.32 29.00
N ASP A 5 -0.83 -36.63 30.11
CA ASP A 5 -0.42 -37.23 31.38
C ASP A 5 -1.57 -37.33 32.39
N MET A 6 -2.77 -36.87 32.01
CA MET A 6 -3.97 -36.93 32.85
C MET A 6 -4.69 -38.29 32.69
N SER A 7 -5.15 -38.85 33.80
CA SER A 7 -6.08 -39.98 33.79
C SER A 7 -7.40 -39.59 33.11
N SER A 8 -8.20 -40.58 32.70
CA SER A 8 -9.51 -40.36 32.08
C SER A 8 -10.44 -39.54 32.97
N THR A 9 -10.43 -39.80 34.28
CA THR A 9 -11.25 -39.07 35.26
C THR A 9 -10.76 -37.64 35.46
N GLU A 10 -9.45 -37.39 35.43
CA GLU A 10 -8.89 -36.03 35.49
C GLU A 10 -9.17 -35.23 34.22
N LYS A 11 -9.21 -35.88 33.05
CA LYS A 11 -9.62 -35.26 31.78
C LYS A 11 -11.08 -34.86 31.81
N GLU A 12 -11.97 -35.73 32.27
CA GLU A 12 -13.39 -35.41 32.41
C GLU A 12 -13.62 -34.28 33.40
N LEU A 13 -12.95 -34.30 34.55
CA LEU A 13 -13.05 -33.22 35.55
C LEU A 13 -12.46 -31.90 35.03
N PHE A 14 -11.37 -31.95 34.26
CA PHE A 14 -10.78 -30.76 33.64
C PHE A 14 -11.71 -30.17 32.58
N VAL A 15 -12.30 -31.02 31.72
CA VAL A 15 -13.28 -30.59 30.71
C VAL A 15 -14.51 -29.99 31.36
N SER A 16 -15.08 -30.64 32.38
CA SER A 16 -16.28 -30.13 33.07
C SER A 16 -16.00 -28.80 33.80
N THR A 17 -14.81 -28.65 34.41
CA THR A 17 -14.43 -27.40 35.10
C THR A 17 -14.18 -26.25 34.12
N VAL A 18 -13.71 -26.57 32.91
CA VAL A 18 -13.51 -25.58 31.84
C VAL A 18 -14.85 -25.17 31.22
N GLU A 19 -15.79 -26.11 31.05
CA GLU A 19 -17.15 -25.87 30.59
C GLU A 19 -17.94 -25.00 31.58
N GLU A 20 -17.90 -25.33 32.88
CA GLU A 20 -18.58 -24.58 33.94
C GLU A 20 -18.03 -23.15 34.09
N ARG A 21 -16.71 -22.96 33.90
CA ARG A 21 -16.09 -21.64 33.86
C ARG A 21 -16.37 -20.87 32.58
N ALA A 22 -16.60 -21.54 31.45
CA ALA A 22 -16.94 -20.91 30.17
C ALA A 22 -18.39 -20.43 30.12
N GLU A 23 -19.33 -21.19 30.72
CA GLU A 23 -20.72 -20.76 30.92
C GLU A 23 -20.82 -19.52 31.81
N ALA A 24 -19.99 -19.44 32.86
CA ALA A 24 -19.94 -18.26 33.74
C ALA A 24 -19.48 -16.97 33.04
N VAL A 25 -18.85 -17.06 31.87
CA VAL A 25 -18.43 -15.91 31.03
C VAL A 25 -19.23 -15.79 29.72
N GLY A 26 -20.28 -16.61 29.53
CA GLY A 26 -21.16 -16.54 28.36
C GLY A 26 -20.51 -17.01 27.05
N ILE A 27 -19.53 -17.90 27.11
CA ILE A 27 -18.88 -18.47 25.93
C ILE A 27 -19.51 -19.83 25.62
N ASP A 28 -20.37 -19.86 24.60
CA ASP A 28 -21.00 -21.08 24.08
C ASP A 28 -19.97 -21.93 23.31
N TYR A 29 -19.78 -23.19 23.71
CA TYR A 29 -18.74 -24.10 23.18
C TYR A 29 -19.36 -25.13 22.24
N GLU A 30 -19.71 -24.72 21.02
CA GLU A 30 -20.02 -25.68 19.95
C GLU A 30 -18.99 -25.58 18.82
N LEU A 31 -18.34 -26.73 18.56
CA LEU A 31 -17.35 -27.03 17.51
C LEU A 31 -15.92 -26.47 17.70
N PRO A 32 -14.86 -27.25 17.40
CA PRO A 32 -13.49 -26.72 17.23
C PRO A 32 -13.50 -25.49 16.32
N LEU A 33 -12.64 -24.50 16.56
CA LEU A 33 -12.66 -23.20 15.84
C LEU A 33 -12.77 -23.36 14.31
N ILE A 34 -12.07 -24.34 13.73
CA ILE A 34 -12.16 -24.63 12.29
C ILE A 34 -13.56 -25.11 11.90
N ASP A 35 -14.17 -25.97 12.70
CA ASP A 35 -15.50 -26.52 12.45
C ASP A 35 -16.59 -25.45 12.59
N ARG A 36 -16.46 -24.50 13.54
CA ARG A 36 -17.31 -23.29 13.62
C ARG A 36 -17.23 -22.45 12.36
N ILE A 37 -16.02 -22.21 11.87
CA ILE A 37 -15.79 -21.44 10.64
C ILE A 37 -16.38 -22.18 9.43
N VAL A 38 -16.15 -23.50 9.35
CA VAL A 38 -16.67 -24.35 8.27
C VAL A 38 -18.20 -24.36 8.24
N ASP A 39 -18.85 -24.54 9.39
CA ASP A 39 -20.32 -24.52 9.51
C ASP A 39 -20.90 -23.17 9.06
N LYS A 40 -20.29 -22.07 9.50
CA LYS A 40 -20.73 -20.72 9.09
C LYS A 40 -20.62 -20.51 7.57
N LEU A 41 -19.50 -20.89 6.97
CA LEU A 41 -19.30 -20.81 5.51
C LEU A 41 -20.29 -21.72 4.74
N GLN A 42 -20.61 -22.89 5.28
CA GLN A 42 -21.62 -23.78 4.70
C GLN A 42 -23.02 -23.19 4.78
N LYS A 43 -23.39 -22.52 5.89
CA LYS A 43 -24.67 -21.81 6.03
C LYS A 43 -24.82 -20.70 4.98
N ILE A 44 -23.75 -19.95 4.71
CA ILE A 44 -23.73 -18.93 3.65
C ILE A 44 -23.95 -19.57 2.27
N SER A 45 -23.22 -20.64 1.96
CA SER A 45 -23.37 -21.36 0.68
C SER A 45 -24.77 -21.93 0.48
N LYS A 46 -25.44 -22.40 1.55
CA LYS A 46 -26.82 -22.91 1.50
C LYS A 46 -27.83 -21.79 1.22
N LYS A 47 -27.67 -20.63 1.86
CA LYS A 47 -28.56 -19.48 1.66
C LYS A 47 -28.57 -18.94 0.22
N ASP A 48 -27.46 -19.07 -0.50
CA ASP A 48 -27.35 -18.72 -1.92
C ASP A 48 -27.93 -19.78 -2.89
N LYS A 49 -28.24 -20.99 -2.40
CA LYS A 49 -28.78 -22.11 -3.20
C LYS A 49 -30.31 -22.23 -3.13
N ASP A 50 -30.98 -21.57 -2.21
CA ASP A 50 -32.44 -21.55 -2.11
C ASP A 50 -33.05 -20.57 -3.14
N LEU A 51 -33.07 -20.97 -4.40
CA LEU A 51 -33.84 -20.32 -5.46
C LEU A 51 -35.28 -20.84 -5.45
N THR A 52 -36.25 -19.96 -5.67
CA THR A 52 -37.68 -20.31 -5.75
C THR A 52 -37.95 -21.30 -6.90
N PRO A 53 -38.97 -22.18 -6.82
CA PRO A 53 -39.29 -23.16 -7.89
C PRO A 53 -39.52 -22.54 -9.27
N THR A 54 -39.92 -21.26 -9.33
CA THR A 54 -40.08 -20.46 -10.56
C THR A 54 -38.74 -20.13 -11.25
N GLN A 55 -37.63 -20.14 -10.52
CA GLN A 55 -36.28 -19.91 -11.04
C GLN A 55 -35.62 -21.18 -11.60
N GLU A 56 -36.12 -22.37 -11.25
CA GLU A 56 -35.65 -23.66 -11.80
C GLU A 56 -36.18 -23.96 -13.21
N LEU A 57 -37.35 -23.40 -13.57
CA LEU A 57 -38.04 -23.69 -14.84
C LEU A 57 -37.48 -22.97 -16.08
N HIS A 58 -36.60 -21.97 -15.93
CA HIS A 58 -35.97 -21.22 -17.03
C HIS A 58 -34.46 -21.46 -17.18
N ARG A 59 -34.03 -22.69 -16.90
CA ARG A 59 -32.63 -23.12 -16.92
C ARG A 59 -32.14 -23.48 -18.33
N ASP A 60 -32.29 -22.56 -19.28
CA ASP A 60 -31.72 -22.69 -20.63
C ASP A 60 -30.81 -21.50 -20.95
N LYS A 61 -29.72 -21.74 -21.70
CA LYS A 61 -28.57 -20.90 -22.15
C LYS A 61 -28.37 -19.47 -21.59
N ILE A 62 -29.43 -18.68 -21.42
CA ILE A 62 -29.47 -17.37 -20.75
C ILE A 62 -29.13 -17.49 -19.25
N SER A 63 -29.49 -18.59 -18.56
CA SER A 63 -29.12 -18.78 -17.14
C SER A 63 -27.61 -18.95 -16.97
N LYS A 64 -26.95 -19.72 -17.83
CA LYS A 64 -25.48 -19.89 -17.80
C LYS A 64 -24.74 -18.59 -18.13
N MET A 65 -25.29 -17.78 -19.03
CA MET A 65 -24.74 -16.46 -19.36
C MET A 65 -24.94 -15.45 -18.22
N THR A 66 -26.09 -15.45 -17.55
CA THR A 66 -26.37 -14.57 -16.40
C THR A 66 -25.67 -15.03 -15.13
N GLU A 67 -25.51 -16.33 -14.91
CA GLU A 67 -24.64 -16.93 -13.88
C GLU A 67 -23.17 -16.59 -14.17
N GLY A 68 -22.71 -16.65 -15.43
CA GLY A 68 -21.37 -16.22 -15.82
C GLY A 68 -21.12 -14.73 -15.60
N VAL A 69 -22.11 -13.87 -15.89
CA VAL A 69 -22.03 -12.42 -15.65
C VAL A 69 -22.12 -12.10 -14.15
N LYS A 70 -22.96 -12.79 -13.38
CA LYS A 70 -23.04 -12.67 -11.92
C LYS A 70 -21.76 -13.17 -11.25
N ALA A 71 -21.22 -14.30 -11.68
CA ALA A 71 -19.95 -14.83 -11.19
C ALA A 71 -18.77 -13.92 -11.56
N TRP A 72 -18.77 -13.33 -12.76
CA TRP A 72 -17.77 -12.33 -13.16
C TRP A 72 -17.90 -11.04 -12.35
N GLY A 73 -19.12 -10.55 -12.14
CA GLY A 73 -19.41 -9.38 -11.30
C GLY A 73 -19.03 -9.59 -9.84
N SER A 74 -19.34 -10.76 -9.26
CA SER A 74 -18.93 -11.17 -7.92
C SER A 74 -17.41 -11.33 -7.82
N THR A 75 -16.76 -11.91 -8.84
CA THR A 75 -15.29 -12.01 -8.89
C THR A 75 -14.64 -10.63 -8.90
N ALA A 76 -15.12 -9.72 -9.75
CA ALA A 76 -14.62 -8.35 -9.81
C ALA A 76 -14.89 -7.59 -8.50
N TYR A 77 -16.05 -7.82 -7.87
CA TYR A 77 -16.39 -7.25 -6.56
C TYR A 77 -15.40 -7.70 -5.49
N HIS A 78 -15.18 -9.01 -5.33
CA HIS A 78 -14.26 -9.54 -4.32
C HIS A 78 -12.79 -9.16 -4.57
N GLU A 79 -12.38 -8.93 -5.82
CA GLU A 79 -11.02 -8.48 -6.14
C GLU A 79 -10.73 -7.03 -5.74
N VAL A 80 -11.77 -6.18 -5.67
CA VAL A 80 -11.66 -4.77 -5.23
C VAL A 80 -12.11 -4.57 -3.78
N GLN A 81 -12.73 -5.59 -3.18
CA GLN A 81 -13.10 -5.60 -1.77
C GLN A 81 -11.86 -5.70 -0.88
N ARG A 82 -11.85 -4.92 0.21
CA ARG A 82 -10.81 -5.03 1.23
C ARG A 82 -11.02 -6.28 2.07
N MET A 83 -9.94 -6.93 2.47
CA MET A 83 -10.03 -8.20 3.18
C MET A 83 -10.76 -8.10 4.53
N GLU A 84 -10.63 -6.98 5.24
CA GLU A 84 -11.42 -6.72 6.46
C GLU A 84 -12.92 -6.92 6.21
N ARG A 85 -13.47 -6.19 5.21
CA ARG A 85 -14.88 -6.23 4.84
C ARG A 85 -15.23 -7.60 4.27
N PHE A 86 -14.40 -8.17 3.40
CA PHE A 86 -14.61 -9.53 2.91
C PHE A 86 -14.77 -10.57 4.03
N MET A 87 -14.00 -10.47 5.12
CA MET A 87 -14.18 -11.34 6.29
C MET A 87 -15.45 -10.99 7.08
N GLU A 88 -15.79 -9.71 7.21
CA GLU A 88 -17.07 -9.28 7.79
C GLU A 88 -18.25 -9.80 6.98
N ASP A 89 -18.31 -9.66 5.64
CA ASP A 89 -19.35 -10.22 4.78
C ASP A 89 -19.56 -11.71 5.06
N LEU A 90 -18.46 -12.48 5.10
CA LEU A 90 -18.47 -13.91 5.43
C LEU A 90 -18.85 -14.19 6.89
N ASP A 91 -18.71 -13.19 7.75
CA ASP A 91 -19.18 -13.22 9.12
C ASP A 91 -20.61 -12.70 9.29
N GLY A 92 -21.28 -12.25 8.23
CA GLY A 92 -22.58 -11.60 8.34
C GLY A 92 -22.49 -10.11 8.68
N GLU A 93 -21.50 -9.39 8.13
CA GLU A 93 -21.15 -7.96 8.30
C GLU A 93 -20.84 -7.52 9.74
N GLU A 94 -20.55 -8.48 10.61
CA GLU A 94 -20.14 -8.24 12.00
C GLU A 94 -18.69 -8.66 12.21
N ASN A 95 -18.10 -8.21 13.33
CA ASN A 95 -16.82 -8.74 13.80
C ASN A 95 -17.04 -10.18 14.30
N GLY A 96 -17.14 -11.14 13.38
CA GLY A 96 -17.40 -12.54 13.71
C GLY A 96 -16.14 -13.39 13.79
N VAL A 97 -16.32 -14.70 13.63
CA VAL A 97 -15.27 -15.70 13.87
C VAL A 97 -14.10 -15.54 12.92
N LEU A 98 -14.32 -15.21 11.64
CA LEU A 98 -13.24 -14.98 10.68
C LEU A 98 -12.51 -13.68 11.01
N TRP A 99 -13.24 -12.61 11.31
CA TRP A 99 -12.66 -11.32 11.68
C TRP A 99 -11.78 -11.44 12.94
N GLU A 100 -12.29 -12.07 13.99
CA GLU A 100 -11.61 -12.20 15.28
C GLU A 100 -10.42 -13.15 15.24
N ASN A 101 -10.51 -14.24 14.47
CA ASN A 101 -9.48 -15.29 14.49
C ASN A 101 -8.46 -15.18 13.34
N ILE A 102 -8.73 -14.32 12.36
CA ILE A 102 -7.88 -14.16 11.19
C ILE A 102 -7.52 -12.69 10.97
N TRP A 103 -8.50 -11.83 10.67
CA TRP A 103 -8.20 -10.44 10.33
C TRP A 103 -7.51 -9.70 11.47
N LEU A 104 -8.09 -9.75 12.68
CA LEU A 104 -7.58 -9.01 13.83
C LEU A 104 -6.17 -9.46 14.25
N PRO A 105 -5.86 -10.77 14.37
CA PRO A 105 -4.51 -11.24 14.67
C PRO A 105 -3.49 -10.82 13.61
N VAL A 106 -3.85 -10.93 12.32
CA VAL A 106 -2.97 -10.51 11.21
C VAL A 106 -2.72 -9.01 11.23
N LYS A 107 -3.78 -8.21 11.48
CA LYS A 107 -3.68 -6.77 11.63
C LYS A 107 -2.72 -6.39 12.77
N LYS A 108 -2.90 -6.99 13.95
CA LYS A 108 -2.06 -6.74 15.13
C LYS A 108 -0.61 -7.12 14.87
N ALA A 109 -0.36 -8.28 14.26
CA ALA A 109 1.00 -8.69 13.88
C ALA A 109 1.66 -7.71 12.91
N ASP A 110 0.93 -7.21 11.91
CA ASP A 110 1.46 -6.20 10.97
C ASP A 110 1.76 -4.86 11.66
N GLU A 111 0.92 -4.43 12.59
CA GLU A 111 1.13 -3.21 13.37
C GLU A 111 2.33 -3.35 14.32
N THR A 112 2.44 -4.47 15.05
CA THR A 112 3.61 -4.79 15.86
C THR A 112 4.88 -4.76 15.03
N ARG A 113 4.88 -5.41 13.86
CA ARG A 113 6.01 -5.43 12.93
C ARG A 113 6.47 -4.03 12.55
N VAL A 114 5.54 -3.14 12.14
CA VAL A 114 5.93 -1.79 11.72
C VAL A 114 6.51 -1.00 12.89
N ASN A 115 5.89 -1.11 14.06
CA ASN A 115 6.33 -0.39 15.25
C ASN A 115 7.70 -0.84 15.73
N THR A 116 7.96 -2.14 15.81
CA THR A 116 9.26 -2.65 16.28
C THR A 116 10.36 -2.29 15.30
N VAL A 117 10.11 -2.36 13.98
CA VAL A 117 11.07 -1.90 12.96
C VAL A 117 11.40 -0.41 13.11
N SER A 118 10.38 0.43 13.33
CA SER A 118 10.61 1.87 13.55
C SER A 118 11.38 2.11 14.84
N ALA A 119 10.96 1.49 15.94
CA ALA A 119 11.59 1.64 17.25
C ALA A 119 13.07 1.22 17.24
N ARG A 120 13.40 0.09 16.60
CA ARG A 120 14.79 -0.39 16.43
C ARG A 120 15.62 0.55 15.56
N THR A 121 15.02 1.15 14.54
CA THR A 121 15.70 2.17 13.72
C THR A 121 16.01 3.41 14.56
N ASP A 122 15.04 3.89 15.33
CA ASP A 122 15.20 5.09 16.17
C ASP A 122 16.12 4.83 17.37
N GLU A 123 16.20 3.59 17.86
CA GLU A 123 17.18 3.14 18.85
C GLU A 123 18.59 3.19 18.29
N LEU A 124 18.83 2.66 17.09
CA LEU A 124 20.14 2.78 16.43
C LEU A 124 20.53 4.26 16.24
N ILE A 125 19.62 5.09 15.75
CA ILE A 125 19.90 6.52 15.53
C ILE A 125 20.27 7.21 16.84
N ARG A 126 19.50 6.97 17.92
CA ARG A 126 19.81 7.54 19.24
C ARG A 126 21.13 7.03 19.78
N TRP A 127 21.41 5.74 19.67
CA TRP A 127 22.67 5.16 20.13
C TRP A 127 23.88 5.77 19.39
N LEU A 128 23.75 6.01 18.08
CA LEU A 128 24.77 6.71 17.29
C LEU A 128 25.01 8.14 17.79
N GLU A 129 23.93 8.88 18.08
CA GLU A 129 24.00 10.24 18.64
C GLU A 129 24.63 10.25 20.05
N GLU A 130 24.25 9.32 20.92
CA GLU A 130 24.77 9.19 22.29
C GLU A 130 26.24 8.73 22.33
N SER A 131 26.68 7.98 21.33
CA SER A 131 28.04 7.46 21.23
C SER A 131 29.00 8.41 20.49
N ASP A 132 28.55 9.63 20.14
CA ASP A 132 29.31 10.63 19.37
C ASP A 132 29.88 10.07 18.05
N ILE A 133 29.19 9.08 17.45
CA ILE A 133 29.59 8.48 16.18
C ILE A 133 29.03 9.36 15.05
N ASP A 134 29.94 10.06 14.35
CA ASP A 134 29.54 10.96 13.28
C ASP A 134 28.78 10.23 12.17
N VAL A 135 27.53 10.66 11.93
CA VAL A 135 26.70 10.13 10.85
C VAL A 135 27.28 10.35 9.45
N SER A 136 28.28 11.22 9.31
CA SER A 136 29.03 11.42 8.07
C SER A 136 29.87 10.18 7.69
N LEU A 137 30.25 9.35 8.67
CA LEU A 137 31.00 8.11 8.50
C LEU A 137 30.23 7.09 7.63
N PHE A 138 28.90 7.18 7.63
CA PHE A 138 28.00 6.38 6.80
C PHE A 138 28.00 6.77 5.32
N LEU A 139 28.59 7.93 5.01
CA LEU A 139 28.41 8.63 3.74
C LEU A 139 29.70 9.28 3.24
N GLY A 140 30.82 9.00 3.89
CA GLY A 140 32.15 9.39 3.47
C GLY A 140 32.35 9.04 2.00
N LYS A 141 33.07 9.90 1.28
CA LYS A 141 33.54 9.51 -0.06
C LYS A 141 34.29 8.20 0.11
N ALA A 142 34.13 7.29 -0.84
CA ALA A 142 34.91 6.06 -0.83
C ALA A 142 36.39 6.47 -0.86
N GLU A 143 37.10 6.14 0.21
CA GLU A 143 38.52 6.41 0.35
C GLU A 143 39.29 5.21 -0.17
N GLU A 144 40.43 5.46 -0.78
CA GLU A 144 41.30 4.40 -1.27
C GLU A 144 42.04 3.82 -0.07
N VAL A 145 41.64 2.62 0.35
CA VAL A 145 42.20 1.94 1.52
C VAL A 145 43.40 1.10 1.10
N THR A 146 43.30 0.45 -0.05
CA THR A 146 44.40 -0.24 -0.75
C THR A 146 44.33 0.11 -2.24
N PRO A 147 45.44 -0.02 -3.00
CA PRO A 147 45.48 0.38 -4.41
C PRO A 147 44.33 -0.25 -5.21
N GLY A 148 43.43 0.58 -5.74
CA GLY A 148 42.27 0.13 -6.52
C GLY A 148 41.02 -0.26 -5.72
N VAL A 149 41.07 -0.30 -4.38
CA VAL A 149 39.91 -0.61 -3.51
C VAL A 149 39.44 0.66 -2.80
N LYS A 150 38.31 1.19 -3.24
CA LYS A 150 37.68 2.38 -2.65
C LYS A 150 36.44 1.99 -1.86
N LEU A 151 36.45 2.25 -0.55
CA LEU A 151 35.35 1.92 0.36
C LEU A 151 34.98 3.13 1.21
N SER A 152 33.69 3.32 1.47
CA SER A 152 33.24 4.25 2.50
C SER A 152 33.50 3.70 3.90
N GLY A 153 33.46 4.54 4.94
CA GLY A 153 33.59 4.09 6.33
C GLY A 153 32.63 2.94 6.69
N SER A 154 31.35 3.07 6.34
CA SER A 154 30.36 1.99 6.54
C SER A 154 30.63 0.73 5.71
N GLU A 155 31.26 0.83 4.54
CA GLU A 155 31.65 -0.34 3.75
C GLU A 155 32.85 -1.05 4.37
N ARG A 156 33.81 -0.31 4.93
CA ARG A 156 34.93 -0.88 5.70
C ARG A 156 34.43 -1.61 6.94
N VAL A 157 33.47 -1.03 7.68
CA VAL A 157 32.82 -1.68 8.82
C VAL A 157 32.16 -2.98 8.39
N GLY A 158 31.46 -2.99 7.25
CA GLY A 158 30.83 -4.21 6.75
C GLY A 158 31.83 -5.29 6.33
N VAL A 159 32.95 -4.92 5.69
CA VAL A 159 34.06 -5.84 5.43
C VAL A 159 34.60 -6.43 6.73
N TYR A 160 34.81 -5.61 7.76
CA TYR A 160 35.25 -6.09 9.08
C TYR A 160 34.26 -7.06 9.72
N MET A 161 32.97 -6.75 9.71
CA MET A 161 31.92 -7.64 10.23
C MET A 161 31.87 -8.97 9.47
N LEU A 162 31.92 -8.93 8.14
CA LEU A 162 31.91 -10.11 7.28
C LEU A 162 33.18 -10.95 7.41
N ALA A 163 34.31 -10.32 7.74
CA ALA A 163 35.57 -11.03 7.94
C ALA A 163 35.60 -11.85 9.25
N GLN A 164 34.62 -11.69 10.14
CA GLN A 164 34.62 -12.43 11.42
C GLN A 164 34.12 -13.88 11.30
N ASN A 165 33.48 -14.28 10.20
CA ASN A 165 33.08 -15.67 9.96
C ASN A 165 33.61 -16.25 8.64
N GLU A 166 33.76 -17.58 8.59
CA GLU A 166 34.29 -18.30 7.41
C GLU A 166 33.48 -18.02 6.13
N ASP A 167 32.16 -17.89 6.27
CA ASP A 167 31.26 -17.67 5.13
C ASP A 167 31.41 -16.24 4.59
N GLY A 168 31.46 -15.22 5.44
CA GLY A 168 31.65 -13.84 5.02
C GLY A 168 33.05 -13.63 4.42
N GLN A 169 34.10 -14.21 5.01
CA GLN A 169 35.45 -14.22 4.43
C GLN A 169 35.45 -14.84 3.02
N ARG A 170 34.78 -15.99 2.83
CA ARG A 170 34.68 -16.60 1.49
C ARG A 170 34.03 -15.67 0.46
N TYR A 171 32.95 -14.97 0.82
CA TYR A 171 32.32 -14.02 -0.10
C TYR A 171 33.20 -12.80 -0.40
N LEU A 172 33.99 -12.33 0.57
CA LEU A 172 34.96 -11.28 0.36
C LEU A 172 36.08 -11.74 -0.60
N ASN A 173 36.63 -12.93 -0.36
CA ASN A 173 37.74 -13.48 -1.12
C ASN A 173 37.33 -13.94 -2.52
N GLU A 174 36.40 -14.89 -2.60
CA GLU A 174 36.01 -15.53 -3.87
C GLU A 174 34.93 -14.74 -4.63
N GLY A 175 34.04 -14.05 -3.90
CA GLY A 175 32.92 -13.31 -4.50
C GLY A 175 33.27 -11.88 -4.90
N MET A 176 34.02 -11.18 -4.05
CA MET A 176 34.38 -9.77 -4.23
C MET A 176 35.83 -9.57 -4.69
N GLY A 177 36.68 -10.61 -4.61
CA GLY A 177 38.09 -10.55 -5.02
C GLY A 177 38.97 -9.72 -4.07
N VAL A 178 38.55 -9.56 -2.82
CA VAL A 178 39.34 -8.85 -1.79
C VAL A 178 40.32 -9.85 -1.19
N SER A 179 41.63 -9.55 -1.17
CA SER A 179 42.61 -10.48 -0.61
C SER A 179 42.59 -10.49 0.93
N ASP A 180 43.04 -11.56 1.58
CA ASP A 180 43.18 -11.61 3.05
C ASP A 180 44.08 -10.48 3.59
N GLU A 181 45.09 -10.09 2.82
CA GLU A 181 45.97 -8.95 3.13
C GLU A 181 45.20 -7.63 3.08
N ASP A 182 44.35 -7.43 2.06
CA ASP A 182 43.49 -6.25 1.95
C ASP A 182 42.43 -6.22 3.06
N ILE A 183 41.82 -7.36 3.40
CA ILE A 183 40.86 -7.47 4.52
C ILE A 183 41.53 -7.02 5.82
N THR A 184 42.75 -7.50 6.08
CA THR A 184 43.53 -7.14 7.27
C THR A 184 43.85 -5.64 7.29
N LYS A 185 44.28 -5.07 6.16
CA LYS A 185 44.54 -3.62 6.03
C LYS A 185 43.27 -2.80 6.24
N ILE A 186 42.14 -3.24 5.69
CA ILE A 186 40.85 -2.58 5.87
C ILE A 186 40.45 -2.59 7.35
N ALA A 187 40.54 -3.74 8.03
CA ALA A 187 40.24 -3.86 9.45
C ALA A 187 41.15 -2.98 10.33
N GLN A 188 42.43 -2.87 9.99
CA GLN A 188 43.38 -1.98 10.67
C GLN A 188 43.12 -0.49 10.40
N SER A 189 42.55 -0.15 9.24
CA SER A 189 42.23 1.24 8.87
C SER A 189 40.99 1.81 9.55
N LEU A 190 40.21 0.97 10.26
CA LEU A 190 39.02 1.40 10.99
C LEU A 190 39.40 2.25 12.20
N SER A 191 38.73 3.39 12.36
CA SER A 191 38.75 4.18 13.58
C SER A 191 38.12 3.41 14.76
N ASP A 192 38.38 3.85 15.98
CA ASP A 192 37.79 3.22 17.17
C ASP A 192 36.25 3.28 17.14
N ALA A 193 35.69 4.40 16.68
CA ALA A 193 34.24 4.55 16.50
C ALA A 193 33.66 3.56 15.46
N GLU A 194 34.39 3.31 14.38
CA GLU A 194 34.01 2.33 13.35
C GLU A 194 34.01 0.89 13.88
N LYS A 195 35.01 0.54 14.70
CA LYS A 195 35.08 -0.78 15.35
C LYS A 195 33.96 -0.97 16.37
N VAL A 196 33.75 0.01 17.24
CA VAL A 196 32.66 0.01 18.23
C VAL A 196 31.30 -0.17 17.55
N LEU A 197 31.07 0.51 16.42
CA LEU A 197 29.88 0.29 15.61
C LEU A 197 29.81 -1.15 15.09
N GLY A 198 30.86 -1.65 14.44
CA GLY A 198 30.88 -3.01 13.90
C GLY A 198 30.55 -4.05 14.98
N ASP A 199 31.20 -3.95 16.14
CA ASP A 199 31.01 -4.85 17.27
C ASP A 199 29.58 -4.76 17.84
N LYS A 200 29.03 -3.55 17.98
CA LYS A 200 27.65 -3.32 18.41
C LYS A 200 26.64 -4.00 17.46
N LEU A 201 26.82 -3.86 16.15
CA LEU A 201 25.91 -4.47 15.17
C LEU A 201 25.99 -6.00 15.21
N MET A 202 27.20 -6.56 15.39
CA MET A 202 27.41 -8.01 15.51
C MET A 202 26.80 -8.57 16.79
N GLU A 203 26.97 -7.89 17.92
CA GLU A 203 26.33 -8.23 19.20
C GLU A 203 24.81 -8.30 19.03
N GLU A 204 24.23 -7.31 18.34
CA GLU A 204 22.79 -7.30 18.09
C GLU A 204 22.32 -8.44 17.20
N TYR A 205 23.10 -8.85 16.19
CA TYR A 205 22.76 -10.04 15.39
C TYR A 205 22.78 -11.30 16.24
N GLN A 206 23.81 -11.48 17.08
CA GLN A 206 23.93 -12.62 17.98
C GLN A 206 22.77 -12.67 18.98
N SER A 207 22.37 -11.52 19.53
CA SER A 207 21.25 -11.43 20.48
C SER A 207 19.90 -11.85 19.88
N GLN A 208 19.76 -11.82 18.55
CA GLN A 208 18.51 -12.19 17.86
C GLN A 208 18.34 -13.71 17.73
N TRP A 209 19.43 -14.47 17.75
CA TRP A 209 19.41 -15.91 17.48
C TRP A 209 18.48 -16.70 18.41
N PRO A 210 18.52 -16.56 19.75
CA PRO A 210 17.67 -17.35 20.64
C PRO A 210 16.17 -17.20 20.35
N VAL A 211 15.76 -15.98 19.99
CA VAL A 211 14.35 -15.67 19.67
C VAL A 211 13.96 -16.26 18.32
N ILE A 212 14.83 -16.15 17.31
CA ILE A 212 14.58 -16.73 15.98
C ILE A 212 14.50 -18.25 16.08
N HIS A 213 15.42 -18.88 16.81
CA HIS A 213 15.45 -20.31 17.04
C HIS A 213 14.16 -20.80 17.73
N ALA A 214 13.77 -20.16 18.83
CA ALA A 214 12.54 -20.52 19.55
C ALA A 214 11.30 -20.47 18.64
N LEU A 215 11.16 -19.39 17.85
CA LEU A 215 10.07 -19.25 16.91
C LEU A 215 10.12 -20.25 15.76
N ALA A 216 11.31 -20.59 15.26
CA ALA A 216 11.48 -21.63 14.24
C ALA A 216 11.01 -23.00 14.74
N VAL A 217 11.40 -23.38 15.97
CA VAL A 217 10.92 -24.61 16.61
C VAL A 217 9.41 -24.56 16.81
N GLU A 218 8.87 -23.42 17.25
CA GLU A 218 7.41 -23.23 17.34
C GLU A 218 6.70 -23.33 15.99
N LEU A 219 7.38 -23.11 14.86
CA LEU A 219 6.84 -23.31 13.52
C LEU A 219 6.97 -24.73 12.99
N ASP A 220 7.28 -25.70 13.87
CA ASP A 220 7.51 -27.10 13.51
C ASP A 220 8.72 -27.28 12.58
N ILE A 221 9.69 -26.35 12.63
CA ILE A 221 11.01 -26.53 12.01
C ILE A 221 11.86 -27.40 12.92
N ASP A 222 12.53 -28.37 12.31
CA ASP A 222 13.34 -29.37 12.99
C ASP A 222 14.54 -28.71 13.70
N PRO A 223 14.64 -28.78 15.05
CA PRO A 223 15.74 -28.16 15.79
C PRO A 223 17.12 -28.62 15.32
N ASP A 224 17.25 -29.87 14.87
CA ASP A 224 18.52 -30.43 14.42
C ASP A 224 19.02 -29.80 13.10
N THR A 225 18.11 -29.12 12.39
CA THR A 225 18.41 -28.34 11.19
C THR A 225 18.69 -26.86 11.49
N LEU A 226 18.69 -26.47 12.76
CA LEU A 226 18.98 -25.11 13.22
C LEU A 226 20.38 -25.08 13.83
N GLN A 227 21.31 -24.38 13.18
CA GLN A 227 22.68 -24.18 13.60
C GLN A 227 22.93 -22.71 13.85
N GLU A 228 23.46 -22.40 15.03
CA GLU A 228 23.96 -21.08 15.34
C GLU A 228 25.25 -20.82 14.56
N GLU A 229 25.30 -19.70 13.86
CA GLU A 229 26.52 -19.21 13.24
C GLU A 229 27.10 -18.08 14.09
N LEU A 230 28.20 -18.36 14.79
CA LEU A 230 28.90 -17.39 15.62
C LEU A 230 29.49 -16.28 14.74
N GLN A 231 29.42 -15.04 15.23
CA GLN A 231 29.92 -13.86 14.50
C GLN A 231 29.36 -13.76 13.07
N TYR A 232 28.08 -14.08 12.91
CA TYR A 232 27.40 -13.98 11.62
C TYR A 232 26.95 -12.55 11.30
N SER A 233 27.33 -12.08 10.10
CA SER A 233 26.77 -10.89 9.49
C SER A 233 25.88 -11.26 8.29
N PRO A 234 24.66 -10.71 8.16
CA PRO A 234 23.75 -11.03 7.07
C PRO A 234 24.33 -10.72 5.69
N LEU A 235 24.34 -11.73 4.82
CA LEU A 235 24.77 -11.58 3.42
C LEU A 235 23.60 -11.17 2.52
N ILE A 236 23.71 -10.00 1.90
CA ILE A 236 22.75 -9.49 0.90
C ILE A 236 23.46 -9.47 -0.45
N ARG A 237 22.93 -10.17 -1.45
CA ARG A 237 23.53 -10.15 -2.79
C ARG A 237 23.26 -8.82 -3.46
N SER A 238 24.30 -8.19 -4.00
CA SER A 238 24.20 -6.93 -4.75
C SER A 238 24.06 -7.17 -6.26
N ASP A 239 24.41 -8.36 -6.74
CA ASP A 239 24.37 -8.79 -8.13
C ASP A 239 23.08 -9.51 -8.55
N VAL A 240 22.22 -9.86 -7.60
CA VAL A 240 20.94 -10.54 -7.87
C VAL A 240 19.78 -9.60 -7.61
N ASP A 241 18.76 -9.67 -8.47
CA ASP A 241 17.55 -8.89 -8.27
C ASP A 241 16.93 -9.21 -6.89
N PRO A 242 16.57 -8.22 -6.06
CA PRO A 242 15.95 -8.47 -4.75
C PRO A 242 14.71 -9.36 -4.80
N SER A 243 14.05 -9.50 -5.96
CA SER A 243 12.90 -10.37 -6.17
C SER A 243 13.23 -11.82 -6.54
N GLU A 244 14.48 -12.10 -6.89
CA GLU A 244 15.03 -13.45 -7.12
C GLU A 244 15.76 -13.98 -5.87
N GLN A 245 16.06 -13.10 -4.92
CA GLN A 245 16.55 -13.49 -3.61
C GLN A 245 15.39 -14.07 -2.81
N VAL A 246 15.34 -15.39 -2.71
CA VAL A 246 14.40 -16.07 -1.81
C VAL A 246 14.70 -15.61 -0.40
N ASP A 247 13.78 -14.83 0.18
CA ASP A 247 13.89 -14.37 1.55
C ASP A 247 13.28 -15.39 2.52
N PHE A 248 13.68 -15.36 3.78
CA PHE A 248 13.07 -16.23 4.81
C PHE A 248 11.56 -15.93 4.94
N LEU A 249 11.07 -14.71 4.69
CA LEU A 249 9.63 -14.43 4.64
C LEU A 249 8.96 -15.16 3.49
N ASP A 250 9.64 -15.31 2.35
CA ASP A 250 9.13 -16.09 1.22
C ASP A 250 9.00 -17.55 1.60
N GLN A 251 10.02 -18.09 2.28
CA GLN A 251 10.03 -19.48 2.74
C GLN A 251 9.03 -19.74 3.86
N LEU A 252 8.92 -18.84 4.85
CA LEU A 252 7.89 -18.87 5.88
C LEU A 252 6.51 -18.91 5.21
N THR A 253 6.29 -18.03 4.24
CA THR A 253 5.05 -17.97 3.48
C THR A 253 4.78 -19.29 2.74
N GLU A 254 5.78 -19.87 2.06
CA GLU A 254 5.61 -21.15 1.35
C GLU A 254 5.32 -22.30 2.31
N HIS A 255 6.06 -22.39 3.41
CA HIS A 255 5.84 -23.38 4.46
C HIS A 255 4.41 -23.29 5.01
N VAL A 256 3.96 -22.08 5.38
CA VAL A 256 2.64 -21.93 6.01
C VAL A 256 1.47 -22.02 5.02
N THR A 257 1.62 -21.57 3.78
CA THR A 257 0.52 -21.56 2.80
C THR A 257 0.41 -22.84 1.99
N ARG A 258 1.53 -23.52 1.72
CA ARG A 258 1.56 -24.70 0.84
C ARG A 258 1.89 -25.99 1.59
N GLY A 259 2.48 -25.92 2.78
CA GLY A 259 3.05 -27.10 3.45
C GLY A 259 4.16 -27.76 2.61
N LEU A 260 4.65 -27.04 1.61
CA LEU A 260 5.68 -27.45 0.67
C LEU A 260 6.91 -26.64 1.04
N ALA A 261 7.99 -27.36 1.36
CA ALA A 261 9.27 -26.89 1.88
C ALA A 261 9.31 -26.64 3.41
N LYS A 262 10.23 -27.33 4.08
CA LYS A 262 10.92 -26.77 5.25
C LYS A 262 11.61 -25.50 4.72
N PRO A 263 11.48 -24.34 5.37
CA PRO A 263 12.16 -23.12 4.91
C PRO A 263 13.64 -23.42 4.64
N GLU A 264 14.18 -23.07 3.47
CA GLU A 264 15.62 -23.21 3.18
C GLU A 264 16.43 -22.21 4.03
N HIS A 265 16.59 -22.55 5.31
CA HIS A 265 17.68 -22.33 6.28
C HIS A 265 18.66 -21.14 6.18
N GLY A 266 18.41 -20.08 5.42
CA GLY A 266 19.41 -19.05 5.09
C GLY A 266 19.98 -18.23 6.25
N PHE A 267 19.39 -18.34 7.45
CA PHE A 267 19.88 -17.82 8.74
C PHE A 267 20.18 -18.90 9.78
N MET A 268 19.78 -20.15 9.51
CA MET A 268 19.71 -21.23 10.49
C MET A 268 20.48 -22.48 10.05
N GLU A 269 21.13 -22.48 8.89
CA GLU A 269 22.12 -23.48 8.51
C GLU A 269 23.38 -22.78 8.02
N LYS A 270 24.52 -23.42 8.26
CA LYS A 270 25.77 -23.09 7.58
C LYS A 270 25.56 -23.21 6.07
N ARG A 271 25.88 -22.16 5.28
CA ARG A 271 25.53 -22.15 3.85
C ARG A 271 26.31 -23.21 3.08
N LYS A 272 25.74 -23.62 1.92
CA LYS A 272 26.43 -24.52 0.97
C LYS A 272 27.81 -23.94 0.64
N LYS A 273 28.88 -24.71 0.91
CA LYS A 273 30.31 -24.33 0.77
C LYS A 273 30.76 -23.81 -0.61
N ARG A 274 29.89 -23.76 -1.62
CA ARG A 274 30.20 -23.37 -3.01
C ARG A 274 29.47 -22.11 -3.50
N ALA A 275 28.63 -21.49 -2.68
CA ALA A 275 27.92 -20.28 -3.09
C ALA A 275 28.85 -19.05 -2.99
N VAL A 276 29.02 -18.35 -4.12
CA VAL A 276 29.81 -17.12 -4.27
C VAL A 276 29.03 -16.10 -5.10
N GLY A 277 29.30 -14.80 -4.89
CA GLY A 277 28.65 -13.71 -5.62
C GLY A 277 28.97 -12.35 -5.02
N LYS A 278 28.55 -11.27 -5.68
CA LYS A 278 28.77 -9.91 -5.14
C LYS A 278 27.78 -9.63 -4.03
N ILE A 279 28.26 -9.01 -2.96
CA ILE A 279 27.46 -8.69 -1.78
C ILE A 279 27.41 -7.19 -1.51
N GLU A 280 26.38 -6.76 -0.76
CA GLU A 280 26.33 -5.44 -0.15
C GLU A 280 27.37 -5.38 0.98
N LEU A 281 28.15 -4.30 1.02
CA LEU A 281 29.19 -4.09 2.04
C LEU A 281 28.78 -3.00 3.04
N ASP A 282 27.74 -2.23 2.76
CA ASP A 282 27.31 -1.12 3.60
C ASP A 282 26.65 -1.64 4.89
N ALA A 283 27.41 -1.67 5.99
CA ALA A 283 27.00 -2.25 7.28
C ALA A 283 25.61 -1.77 7.77
N ILE A 284 25.29 -0.49 7.59
CA ILE A 284 24.00 0.07 8.01
C ILE A 284 22.86 -0.42 7.13
N VAL A 285 23.07 -0.51 5.82
CA VAL A 285 22.08 -1.08 4.89
C VAL A 285 21.84 -2.55 5.23
N ILE A 286 22.90 -3.31 5.51
CA ILE A 286 22.80 -4.71 5.92
C ILE A 286 21.97 -4.81 7.22
N TYR A 287 22.32 -4.02 8.22
CA TYR A 287 21.66 -4.01 9.52
C TYR A 287 20.19 -3.63 9.44
N LEU A 288 19.84 -2.52 8.79
CA LEU A 288 18.44 -2.05 8.71
C LEU A 288 17.57 -3.03 7.91
N ASN A 289 18.13 -3.66 6.88
CA ASN A 289 17.45 -4.76 6.20
C ASN A 289 17.26 -5.96 7.12
N ASN A 290 18.27 -6.32 7.92
CA ASN A 290 18.18 -7.41 8.88
C ASN A 290 17.13 -7.14 9.98
N VAL A 291 17.12 -5.94 10.57
CA VAL A 291 16.09 -5.52 11.54
C VAL A 291 14.70 -5.69 10.93
N ARG A 292 14.48 -5.16 9.73
CA ARG A 292 13.19 -5.31 9.05
C ARG A 292 12.81 -6.78 8.89
N ARG A 293 13.76 -7.62 8.47
CA ARG A 293 13.56 -9.06 8.27
C ARG A 293 13.20 -9.75 9.59
N VAL A 294 14.09 -9.71 10.56
CA VAL A 294 13.93 -10.39 11.86
C VAL A 294 12.68 -9.92 12.62
N GLU A 295 12.41 -8.62 12.65
CA GLU A 295 11.21 -8.11 13.33
C GLU A 295 9.91 -8.49 12.61
N SER A 296 9.95 -8.60 11.27
CA SER A 296 8.83 -9.16 10.50
C SER A 296 8.61 -10.63 10.81
N TYR A 297 9.69 -11.41 10.95
CA TYR A 297 9.60 -12.81 11.36
C TYR A 297 8.93 -12.95 12.72
N LYS A 298 9.46 -12.23 13.73
CA LYS A 298 8.99 -12.29 15.12
C LYS A 298 7.49 -11.98 15.22
N ALA A 299 7.04 -10.95 14.52
CA ALA A 299 5.66 -10.53 14.57
C ALA A 299 4.72 -11.47 13.78
N MET A 300 5.16 -11.98 12.62
CA MET A 300 4.28 -12.74 11.71
C MET A 300 4.26 -14.24 12.00
N ALA A 301 5.34 -14.84 12.51
CA ALA A 301 5.45 -16.29 12.69
C ALA A 301 4.29 -16.92 13.49
N PRO A 302 3.88 -16.39 14.67
CA PRO A 302 2.79 -16.99 15.45
C PRO A 302 1.46 -17.01 14.69
N VAL A 303 1.15 -15.92 13.98
CA VAL A 303 -0.09 -15.80 13.20
C VAL A 303 0.00 -16.63 11.91
N ALA A 304 1.19 -16.71 11.30
CA ALA A 304 1.50 -17.57 10.16
C ALA A 304 1.18 -19.03 10.45
N LYS A 305 1.56 -19.55 11.63
CA LYS A 305 1.20 -20.90 12.07
C LYS A 305 -0.31 -21.09 12.19
N LYS A 306 -0.97 -20.24 12.99
CA LYS A 306 -2.41 -20.36 13.31
C LYS A 306 -3.28 -20.28 12.05
N VAL A 307 -3.12 -19.22 11.26
CA VAL A 307 -3.92 -18.98 10.06
C VAL A 307 -3.48 -19.90 8.91
N GLY A 308 -2.19 -20.19 8.79
CA GLY A 308 -1.69 -21.16 7.81
C GLY A 308 -2.26 -22.56 8.00
N ALA A 309 -2.43 -23.02 9.25
CA ALA A 309 -3.07 -24.30 9.55
C ALA A 309 -4.53 -24.34 9.06
N MET A 310 -5.29 -23.24 9.23
CA MET A 310 -6.65 -23.12 8.68
C MET A 310 -6.62 -23.17 7.15
N LEU A 311 -5.68 -22.48 6.52
CA LEU A 311 -5.52 -22.46 5.07
C LEU A 311 -5.19 -23.82 4.48
N ARG A 312 -4.48 -24.69 5.20
CA ARG A 312 -4.19 -26.07 4.76
C ARG A 312 -5.37 -27.03 4.97
N ASN A 313 -6.36 -26.65 5.78
CA ASN A 313 -7.53 -27.49 6.02
C ASN A 313 -8.43 -27.56 4.76
N LYS A 314 -8.59 -28.76 4.21
CA LYS A 314 -9.37 -28.99 2.98
C LYS A 314 -10.86 -28.63 3.14
N SER A 315 -11.43 -28.85 4.32
CA SER A 315 -12.83 -28.51 4.61
C SER A 315 -13.02 -27.00 4.59
N PHE A 316 -12.14 -26.27 5.29
CA PHE A 316 -12.12 -24.81 5.26
C PHE A 316 -11.97 -24.26 3.84
N GLN A 317 -10.98 -24.75 3.07
CA GLN A 317 -10.79 -24.30 1.69
C GLN A 317 -12.01 -24.56 0.81
N LYS A 318 -12.66 -25.73 0.98
CA LYS A 318 -13.85 -26.10 0.23
C LYS A 318 -15.02 -25.18 0.59
N SER A 319 -15.34 -25.02 1.87
CA SER A 319 -16.42 -24.14 2.33
C SER A 319 -16.18 -22.69 1.95
N LEU A 320 -14.93 -22.21 2.02
CA LEU A 320 -14.58 -20.86 1.61
C LEU A 320 -14.79 -20.68 0.11
N LYS A 321 -14.35 -21.62 -0.73
CA LYS A 321 -14.62 -21.59 -2.19
C LYS A 321 -16.12 -21.60 -2.47
N GLU A 322 -16.90 -22.43 -1.78
CA GLU A 322 -18.34 -22.53 -1.97
C GLU A 322 -19.08 -21.26 -1.57
N ALA A 323 -18.66 -20.58 -0.49
CA ALA A 323 -19.24 -19.32 -0.03
C ALA A 323 -18.85 -18.10 -0.89
N THR A 324 -17.88 -18.24 -1.80
CA THR A 324 -17.24 -17.11 -2.52
C THR A 324 -17.14 -17.36 -4.02
N TYR A 325 -18.04 -18.18 -4.57
CA TYR A 325 -18.11 -18.48 -6.00
C TYR A 325 -16.78 -19.01 -6.60
N GLY A 326 -16.00 -19.72 -5.78
CA GLY A 326 -14.74 -20.37 -6.14
C GLY A 326 -13.48 -19.52 -5.95
N GLN A 327 -13.58 -18.24 -5.56
CA GLN A 327 -12.43 -17.32 -5.55
C GLN A 327 -11.78 -17.13 -4.18
N GLY A 328 -12.53 -17.27 -3.08
CA GLY A 328 -12.11 -16.85 -1.74
C GLY A 328 -10.81 -17.49 -1.26
N ALA A 329 -10.59 -18.78 -1.52
CA ALA A 329 -9.33 -19.44 -1.14
C ALA A 329 -8.11 -18.83 -1.86
N ARG A 330 -8.24 -18.46 -3.14
CA ARG A 330 -7.17 -17.80 -3.91
C ARG A 330 -6.90 -16.41 -3.36
N LEU A 331 -7.96 -15.61 -3.16
CA LEU A 331 -7.87 -14.24 -2.66
C LEU A 331 -7.21 -14.20 -1.28
N PHE A 332 -7.65 -15.11 -0.39
CA PHE A 332 -7.15 -15.20 0.96
C PHE A 332 -5.68 -15.65 0.99
N ASN A 333 -5.33 -16.75 0.29
CA ASN A 333 -3.94 -17.25 0.27
C ASN A 333 -2.97 -16.19 -0.21
N LYS A 334 -3.31 -15.51 -1.32
CA LYS A 334 -2.47 -14.42 -1.83
C LYS A 334 -2.43 -13.25 -0.87
N TRP A 335 -3.57 -12.90 -0.26
CA TRP A 335 -3.60 -11.82 0.71
C TRP A 335 -2.73 -12.04 1.92
N PHE A 336 -2.81 -13.24 2.48
CA PHE A 336 -2.05 -13.62 3.64
C PHE A 336 -0.55 -13.64 3.34
N SER A 337 -0.17 -14.24 2.21
CA SER A 337 1.21 -14.21 1.68
C SER A 337 1.76 -12.78 1.55
N ASP A 338 1.05 -11.90 0.85
CA ASP A 338 1.49 -10.52 0.64
C ASP A 338 1.55 -9.71 1.95
N THR A 339 0.75 -10.10 2.95
CA THR A 339 0.74 -9.47 4.27
C THR A 339 1.93 -9.92 5.12
N ILE A 340 2.23 -11.22 5.18
CA ILE A 340 3.41 -11.76 5.87
C ILE A 340 4.69 -11.11 5.32
N LYS A 341 4.79 -10.98 3.99
CA LYS A 341 5.94 -10.33 3.33
C LYS A 341 5.97 -8.81 3.55
N GLY A 342 4.82 -8.20 3.84
CA GLY A 342 4.64 -6.75 3.89
C GLY A 342 4.61 -6.07 2.51
N TYR A 343 4.80 -6.82 1.42
CA TYR A 343 4.73 -6.35 0.03
C TYR A 343 4.14 -7.42 -0.88
N SER A 344 3.56 -7.00 -2.00
CA SER A 344 3.10 -7.92 -3.04
C SER A 344 4.20 -8.21 -4.04
N ALA A 345 4.27 -9.47 -4.51
CA ALA A 345 5.26 -9.91 -5.48
C ALA A 345 5.36 -8.97 -6.69
N VAL A 346 6.60 -8.68 -7.09
CA VAL A 346 6.92 -7.94 -8.31
C VAL A 346 7.04 -8.95 -9.44
N GLU A 347 6.67 -8.56 -10.65
CA GLU A 347 6.77 -9.43 -11.81
C GLU A 347 8.24 -9.48 -12.26
N ASN A 348 8.89 -10.65 -12.13
CA ASN A 348 10.34 -10.85 -12.28
C ASN A 348 10.84 -10.77 -13.74
N GLY A 349 10.01 -10.30 -14.68
CA GLY A 349 10.39 -10.07 -16.07
C GLY A 349 11.01 -8.70 -16.29
N TRP A 350 11.93 -8.59 -17.27
CA TRP A 350 12.47 -7.29 -17.73
C TRP A 350 11.37 -6.25 -18.01
N ALA A 351 10.24 -6.70 -18.57
CA ALA A 351 9.06 -5.85 -18.79
C ALA A 351 8.44 -5.36 -17.48
N GLY A 352 8.27 -6.23 -16.47
CA GLY A 352 7.71 -5.87 -15.16
C GLY A 352 8.58 -4.85 -14.42
N LYS A 353 9.91 -5.03 -14.42
CA LYS A 353 10.86 -4.11 -13.79
C LYS A 353 10.83 -2.71 -14.41
N ASN A 354 10.83 -2.63 -15.74
CA ASN A 354 10.75 -1.35 -16.44
C ASN A 354 9.40 -0.66 -16.24
N LEU A 355 8.30 -1.42 -16.23
CA LEU A 355 6.97 -0.89 -15.92
C LEU A 355 6.90 -0.35 -14.48
N GLN A 356 7.56 -0.99 -13.52
CA GLN A 356 7.65 -0.52 -12.14
C GLN A 356 8.40 0.80 -12.00
N ILE A 357 9.56 0.93 -12.66
CA ILE A 357 10.33 2.18 -12.67
C ILE A 357 9.53 3.29 -13.35
N LEU A 358 8.91 2.98 -14.50
CA LEU A 358 8.07 3.91 -15.24
C LEU A 358 6.88 4.38 -14.39
N ARG A 359 6.13 3.47 -13.76
CA ARG A 359 5.01 3.80 -12.89
C ARG A 359 5.44 4.73 -11.77
N ARG A 360 6.54 4.41 -11.07
CA ARG A 360 7.08 5.24 -9.98
C ARG A 360 7.39 6.66 -10.46
N ASN A 361 8.12 6.78 -11.57
CA ASN A 361 8.50 8.07 -12.12
C ASN A 361 7.28 8.86 -12.61
N ALA A 362 6.30 8.18 -13.22
CA ALA A 362 5.03 8.75 -13.65
C ALA A 362 4.19 9.26 -12.47
N VAL A 363 4.19 8.58 -11.32
CA VAL A 363 3.55 9.06 -10.09
C VAL A 363 4.19 10.37 -9.64
N VAL A 364 5.51 10.40 -9.45
CA VAL A 364 6.23 11.61 -9.02
C VAL A 364 6.02 12.76 -9.99
N TYR A 365 6.05 12.48 -11.30
CA TYR A 365 5.73 13.46 -12.34
C TYR A 365 4.32 14.03 -12.20
N ALA A 366 3.30 13.17 -12.00
CA ALA A 366 1.91 13.57 -11.98
C ALA A 366 1.53 14.39 -10.73
N ILE A 367 1.98 13.98 -9.54
CA ILE A 367 1.56 14.58 -8.26
C ILE A 367 2.63 15.43 -7.57
N GLY A 368 3.88 15.38 -8.05
CA GLY A 368 4.95 16.19 -7.47
C GLY A 368 4.62 17.68 -7.51
N TYR A 369 4.64 18.32 -6.34
CA TYR A 369 4.27 19.72 -6.08
C TYR A 369 2.83 20.11 -6.48
N ASN A 370 1.98 19.16 -6.86
CA ASN A 370 0.69 19.41 -7.51
C ASN A 370 -0.43 19.86 -6.56
N ILE A 371 -0.61 21.17 -6.34
CA ILE A 371 -1.54 21.78 -5.35
C ILE A 371 -2.96 21.14 -5.30
N PRO A 372 -3.66 20.90 -6.42
CA PRO A 372 -4.94 20.19 -6.41
C PRO A 372 -4.89 18.78 -5.81
N SER A 373 -3.75 18.10 -5.84
CA SER A 373 -3.61 16.72 -5.34
C SER A 373 -3.63 16.64 -3.82
N ALA A 374 -2.90 17.50 -3.10
CA ALA A 374 -3.02 17.50 -1.64
C ALA A 374 -4.31 18.14 -1.14
N MET A 375 -4.88 19.11 -1.87
CA MET A 375 -6.25 19.57 -1.56
C MET A 375 -7.25 18.42 -1.60
N ARG A 376 -7.10 17.47 -2.54
CA ARG A 376 -7.96 16.28 -2.58
C ARG A 376 -7.76 15.34 -1.39
N GLN A 377 -6.59 15.33 -0.75
CA GLN A 377 -6.37 14.44 0.40
C GLN A 377 -7.27 14.80 1.59
N THR A 378 -7.62 16.08 1.76
CA THR A 378 -8.52 16.50 2.85
C THR A 378 -9.96 16.03 2.67
N LEU A 379 -10.36 15.63 1.45
CA LEU A 379 -11.71 15.12 1.20
C LEU A 379 -11.97 13.81 1.94
N SER A 380 -10.93 13.06 2.31
CA SER A 380 -11.04 11.87 3.15
C SER A 380 -11.58 12.18 4.57
N LEU A 381 -11.42 13.42 5.06
CA LEU A 381 -12.05 13.86 6.31
C LEU A 381 -13.57 13.80 6.22
N SER A 382 -14.13 14.13 5.04
CA SER A 382 -15.58 14.08 4.80
C SER A 382 -16.10 12.65 4.97
N ASN A 383 -15.33 11.64 4.51
CA ASN A 383 -15.67 10.23 4.75
C ASN A 383 -15.61 9.86 6.23
N ALA A 384 -14.67 10.41 7.01
CA ALA A 384 -14.65 10.19 8.46
C ALA A 384 -15.90 10.80 9.13
N ILE A 385 -16.33 12.00 8.69
CA ILE A 385 -17.56 12.63 9.21
C ILE A 385 -18.80 11.78 8.89
N ALA A 386 -18.82 11.09 7.76
CA ALA A 386 -19.92 10.20 7.37
C ALA A 386 -20.18 9.09 8.41
N VAL A 387 -19.16 8.65 9.16
CA VAL A 387 -19.26 7.55 10.12
C VAL A 387 -20.31 7.83 11.20
N ASN A 388 -20.29 9.03 11.78
CA ASN A 388 -21.11 9.39 12.94
C ASN A 388 -21.42 10.89 12.94
N LYS A 389 -22.69 11.25 13.20
CA LYS A 389 -23.13 12.66 13.26
C LYS A 389 -22.37 13.50 14.29
N LEU A 390 -21.92 12.89 15.40
CA LEU A 390 -21.12 13.57 16.43
C LEU A 390 -19.77 14.06 15.89
N MET A 391 -19.30 13.55 14.75
CA MET A 391 -18.11 14.07 14.08
C MET A 391 -18.25 15.54 13.71
N LEU A 392 -19.47 16.04 13.44
CA LEU A 392 -19.70 17.46 13.17
C LEU A 392 -19.35 18.37 14.35
N LYS A 393 -19.42 17.85 15.57
CA LYS A 393 -18.96 18.53 16.78
C LYS A 393 -17.45 18.41 16.94
N TYR A 394 -16.90 17.20 16.81
CA TYR A 394 -15.51 16.93 17.19
C TYR A 394 -14.46 17.29 16.13
N VAL A 395 -14.81 17.27 14.85
CA VAL A 395 -13.90 17.69 13.78
C VAL A 395 -13.47 19.16 13.95
N PRO A 396 -14.35 20.16 14.07
CA PRO A 396 -13.92 21.55 14.24
C PRO A 396 -13.13 21.77 15.54
N ILE A 397 -13.47 21.05 16.63
CA ILE A 397 -12.71 21.10 17.89
C ILE A 397 -11.27 20.64 17.67
N ASN A 398 -11.08 19.47 17.03
CA ASN A 398 -9.75 18.90 16.85
C ASN A 398 -8.96 19.58 15.72
N MET A 399 -9.63 20.18 14.73
CA MET A 399 -8.99 21.12 13.80
C MET A 399 -8.45 22.35 14.53
N THR A 400 -9.20 22.89 15.50
CA THR A 400 -8.73 24.01 16.32
C THR A 400 -7.52 23.63 17.18
N LYS A 401 -7.52 22.41 17.75
CA LYS A 401 -6.34 21.88 18.47
C LYS A 401 -5.14 21.72 17.54
N ALA A 402 -5.35 21.14 16.35
CA ALA A 402 -4.31 20.97 15.33
C ALA A 402 -3.72 22.31 14.88
N ALA A 403 -4.56 23.35 14.72
CA ALA A 403 -4.10 24.69 14.33
C ALA A 403 -3.28 25.38 15.43
N LYS A 404 -3.52 25.05 16.71
CA LYS A 404 -2.75 25.58 17.84
C LYS A 404 -1.42 24.86 18.03
N ASP A 405 -1.45 23.52 18.03
CA ASP A 405 -0.28 22.68 18.26
C ASP A 405 -0.50 21.28 17.65
N PHE A 406 -0.18 21.17 16.35
CA PHE A 406 -0.31 19.90 15.64
C PHE A 406 0.61 18.83 16.19
N ASP A 407 1.82 19.19 16.62
CA ASP A 407 2.81 18.21 17.08
C ASP A 407 2.38 17.54 18.38
N LYS A 408 1.81 18.30 19.31
CA LYS A 408 1.22 17.75 20.53
C LYS A 408 0.05 16.82 20.22
N LEU A 409 -0.88 17.25 19.35
CA LEU A 409 -2.02 16.43 18.96
C LEU A 409 -1.57 15.14 18.27
N ARG A 410 -0.60 15.24 17.36
CA ARG A 410 -0.02 14.09 16.67
C ARG A 410 0.61 13.10 17.66
N LYS A 411 1.42 13.58 18.61
CA LYS A 411 2.02 12.72 19.66
C LYS A 411 0.95 12.03 20.50
N GLU A 412 -0.12 12.75 20.87
CA GLU A 412 -1.26 12.15 21.60
C GLU A 412 -1.89 11.00 20.80
N VAL A 413 -2.13 11.21 19.50
CA VAL A 413 -2.71 10.18 18.62
C VAL A 413 -1.75 9.01 18.44
N TYR A 414 -0.47 9.26 18.20
CA TYR A 414 0.52 8.21 17.91
C TYR A 414 0.76 7.32 19.14
N ASN A 415 0.79 7.91 20.33
CA ASN A 415 0.89 7.16 21.58
C ASN A 415 -0.33 6.23 21.83
N LYS A 416 -1.45 6.44 21.14
CA LYS A 416 -2.66 5.63 21.27
C LYS A 416 -2.90 4.69 20.07
N SER A 417 -2.53 5.12 18.87
CA SER A 417 -2.83 4.42 17.61
C SER A 417 -1.55 4.10 16.85
N THR A 418 -1.16 2.84 16.97
CA THR A 418 -0.12 2.22 16.15
C THR A 418 -0.50 2.25 14.67
N LEU A 419 -1.79 2.08 14.34
CA LEU A 419 -2.30 2.16 12.98
C LEU A 419 -1.99 3.51 12.34
N VAL A 420 -2.29 4.62 13.01
CA VAL A 420 -2.08 5.96 12.43
C VAL A 420 -0.60 6.28 12.28
N GLU A 421 0.21 5.88 13.26
CA GLU A 421 1.67 6.06 13.22
C GLU A 421 2.32 5.29 12.06
N ALA A 422 1.93 4.02 11.89
CA ALA A 422 2.49 3.08 10.91
C ALA A 422 1.94 3.21 9.48
N ARG A 423 0.90 4.02 9.26
CA ARG A 423 0.17 4.08 7.98
C ARG A 423 0.94 4.87 6.91
N ASP A 424 0.88 4.34 5.68
CA ASP A 424 1.13 5.10 4.45
C ASP A 424 -0.16 5.30 3.64
N TYR A 425 -0.25 6.40 2.88
CA TYR A 425 -1.43 6.77 2.08
C TYR A 425 -1.39 6.26 0.64
N GLU A 426 -0.19 6.12 0.06
CA GLU A 426 0.00 5.68 -1.33
C GLU A 426 1.11 4.63 -1.41
N ARG A 427 0.77 3.49 -2.02
CA ARG A 427 1.60 2.30 -2.13
C ARG A 427 2.93 2.61 -2.82
N ASP A 428 2.86 3.49 -3.81
CA ASP A 428 3.96 3.81 -4.72
C ASP A 428 4.90 4.89 -4.18
N LEU A 429 4.47 5.55 -3.09
CA LEU A 429 5.23 6.55 -2.35
C LEU A 429 5.71 6.03 -0.99
N ARG A 430 5.35 4.78 -0.64
CA ARG A 430 5.87 4.09 0.54
C ARG A 430 7.38 4.19 0.54
N GLN A 431 7.91 4.49 1.72
CA GLN A 431 9.33 4.68 1.89
C GLN A 431 10.05 3.39 1.53
N ARG A 432 10.80 3.43 0.42
CA ARG A 432 11.72 2.34 0.09
C ARG A 432 12.92 2.44 1.01
N TRP A 433 13.34 1.30 1.51
CA TRP A 433 14.58 1.11 2.23
C TRP A 433 15.66 0.67 1.24
N ASP A 434 15.79 1.40 0.13
CA ASP A 434 16.92 1.21 -0.76
C ASP A 434 18.13 2.00 -0.24
N ARG A 435 19.33 1.60 -0.68
CA ARG A 435 20.60 2.17 -0.24
C ARG A 435 20.61 3.70 -0.34
N GLU A 436 20.05 4.27 -1.40
CA GLU A 436 19.98 5.72 -1.55
C GLU A 436 19.01 6.39 -0.57
N ALA A 437 17.84 5.82 -0.33
CA ALA A 437 16.83 6.37 0.57
C ALA A 437 17.28 6.28 2.04
N ILE A 438 17.94 5.19 2.42
CA ILE A 438 18.57 5.03 3.74
C ILE A 438 19.68 6.08 3.91
N LYS A 439 20.62 6.17 2.96
CA LYS A 439 21.69 7.17 2.94
C LYS A 439 21.17 8.61 3.08
N LYS A 440 20.07 8.91 2.40
CA LYS A 440 19.41 10.22 2.41
C LYS A 440 18.70 10.49 3.76
N ARG A 441 18.02 9.49 4.33
CA ARG A 441 17.38 9.56 5.66
C ARG A 441 18.41 9.82 6.76
N VAL A 442 19.53 9.10 6.75
CA VAL A 442 20.65 9.28 7.70
C VAL A 442 21.28 10.70 7.58
N LYS A 443 21.29 11.31 6.38
CA LYS A 443 21.71 12.72 6.18
C LYS A 443 20.67 13.78 6.60
N GLY A 444 19.47 13.38 7.00
CA GLY A 444 18.32 14.30 7.08
C GLY A 444 17.94 14.94 5.73
N LYS A 445 18.40 14.40 4.59
CA LYS A 445 18.12 14.93 3.25
C LYS A 445 17.04 14.10 2.58
N ASN A 446 15.94 14.71 2.16
CA ASN A 446 14.87 13.97 1.48
C ASN A 446 15.15 13.82 -0.04
N PRO A 447 15.02 12.59 -0.63
CA PRO A 447 15.01 12.38 -2.07
C PRO A 447 14.09 13.36 -2.80
N PHE A 448 14.38 13.67 -4.07
CA PHE A 448 13.53 14.59 -4.86
C PHE A 448 12.06 14.18 -4.85
N SER A 449 11.77 12.88 -5.04
CA SER A 449 10.41 12.35 -4.96
C SER A 449 9.73 12.66 -3.63
N GLN A 450 10.41 12.42 -2.51
CA GLN A 450 9.89 12.70 -1.18
C GLN A 450 9.67 14.21 -0.96
N ARG A 451 10.59 15.07 -1.41
CA ARG A 451 10.41 16.53 -1.36
C ARG A 451 9.23 16.98 -2.21
N ALA A 452 9.10 16.44 -3.42
CA ALA A 452 8.03 16.76 -4.35
C ALA A 452 6.65 16.35 -3.82
N THR A 453 6.56 15.28 -3.03
CA THR A 453 5.31 14.80 -2.43
C THR A 453 5.13 15.14 -0.95
N ALA A 454 6.09 15.86 -0.33
CA ALA A 454 6.12 16.12 1.11
C ALA A 454 4.85 16.81 1.61
N TRP A 455 4.38 17.82 0.87
CA TRP A 455 3.18 18.57 1.21
C TRP A 455 1.88 17.73 1.04
N ILE A 456 1.85 16.74 0.15
CA ILE A 456 0.74 15.75 0.07
C ILE A 456 0.72 14.90 1.33
N LYS A 457 1.90 14.38 1.72
CA LYS A 457 2.05 13.60 2.95
C LYS A 457 1.64 14.44 4.17
N TRP A 458 2.03 15.71 4.21
CA TRP A 458 1.67 16.65 5.27
C TRP A 458 0.15 16.84 5.39
N MET A 459 -0.54 17.16 4.29
CA MET A 459 -2.01 17.33 4.29
C MET A 459 -2.75 16.06 4.70
N ASP A 460 -2.31 14.90 4.19
CA ASP A 460 -2.87 13.59 4.52
C ASP A 460 -2.69 13.29 6.01
N GLN A 461 -1.48 13.48 6.56
CA GLN A 461 -1.19 13.28 7.98
C GLN A 461 -2.05 14.20 8.88
N HIS A 462 -2.21 15.47 8.50
CA HIS A 462 -3.06 16.40 9.25
C HIS A 462 -4.52 15.95 9.25
N THR A 463 -5.00 15.53 8.09
CA THR A 463 -6.36 15.04 7.91
C THR A 463 -6.63 13.81 8.77
N VAL A 464 -5.73 12.82 8.73
CA VAL A 464 -5.92 11.56 9.45
C VAL A 464 -5.79 11.73 10.96
N VAL A 465 -4.84 12.53 11.45
CA VAL A 465 -4.71 12.80 12.89
C VAL A 465 -5.97 13.46 13.44
N VAL A 466 -6.52 14.45 12.72
CA VAL A 466 -7.79 15.09 13.10
C VAL A 466 -8.94 14.09 13.04
N ALA A 467 -9.07 13.32 11.96
CA ALA A 467 -10.12 12.32 11.80
C ALA A 467 -10.09 11.28 12.93
N TRP A 468 -8.91 10.73 13.24
CA TRP A 468 -8.72 9.74 14.29
C TRP A 468 -9.12 10.31 15.65
N LYS A 469 -8.59 11.49 16.01
CA LYS A 469 -8.89 12.09 17.31
C LYS A 469 -10.37 12.40 17.46
N SER A 470 -11.02 12.85 16.39
CA SER A 470 -12.46 13.10 16.40
C SER A 470 -13.27 11.81 16.57
N LEU A 471 -12.90 10.72 15.91
CA LEU A 471 -13.54 9.42 16.09
C LEU A 471 -13.33 8.88 17.52
N TYR A 472 -12.13 9.05 18.08
CA TYR A 472 -11.83 8.70 19.47
C TYR A 472 -12.71 9.50 20.43
N ASP A 473 -12.80 10.82 20.27
CA ASP A 473 -13.61 11.67 21.16
C ASP A 473 -15.11 11.36 21.03
N VAL A 474 -15.58 10.97 19.83
CA VAL A 474 -16.94 10.46 19.61
C VAL A 474 -17.16 9.18 20.43
N ALA A 475 -16.25 8.21 20.36
CA ALA A 475 -16.35 6.96 21.10
C ALA A 475 -16.35 7.18 22.62
N VAL A 476 -15.47 8.05 23.12
CA VAL A 476 -15.43 8.43 24.54
C VAL A 476 -16.75 9.10 24.96
N GLN A 477 -17.32 10.00 24.14
CA GLN A 477 -18.62 10.60 24.44
C GLN A 477 -19.75 9.56 24.49
N GLN A 478 -19.64 8.50 23.70
CA GLN A 478 -20.58 7.37 23.71
C GLN A 478 -20.37 6.40 24.87
N GLY A 479 -19.49 6.73 25.83
CA GLY A 479 -19.26 5.94 27.04
C GLY A 479 -18.37 4.71 26.83
N LYS A 480 -17.64 4.64 25.71
CA LYS A 480 -16.64 3.58 25.50
C LYS A 480 -15.44 3.82 26.41
N ASP A 481 -14.90 2.75 26.98
CA ASP A 481 -13.60 2.78 27.65
C ASP A 481 -12.49 3.14 26.64
N GLU A 482 -11.33 3.53 27.15
CA GLU A 482 -10.22 4.01 26.33
C GLU A 482 -9.79 3.01 25.25
N LYS A 483 -9.71 1.71 25.60
CA LYS A 483 -9.30 0.68 24.64
C LYS A 483 -10.35 0.53 23.53
N SER A 484 -11.62 0.45 23.90
CA SER A 484 -12.73 0.40 22.94
C SER A 484 -12.80 1.67 22.07
N ALA A 485 -12.43 2.84 22.61
CA ALA A 485 -12.39 4.09 21.87
C ALA A 485 -11.25 4.14 20.85
N VAL A 486 -10.07 3.65 21.21
CA VAL A 486 -8.94 3.47 20.29
C VAL A 486 -9.32 2.49 19.17
N GLU A 487 -9.88 1.34 19.51
CA GLU A 487 -10.30 0.33 18.52
C GLU A 487 -11.37 0.89 17.55
N TYR A 488 -12.32 1.68 18.06
CA TYR A 488 -13.31 2.36 17.24
C TYR A 488 -12.66 3.36 16.27
N ALA A 489 -11.74 4.20 16.76
CA ALA A 489 -11.06 5.19 15.94
C ALA A 489 -10.18 4.54 14.87
N ASP A 490 -9.42 3.50 15.23
CA ASP A 490 -8.58 2.72 14.30
C ASP A 490 -9.41 2.04 13.21
N LYS A 491 -10.52 1.39 13.59
CA LYS A 491 -11.46 0.74 12.66
C LYS A 491 -11.94 1.74 11.61
N TRP A 492 -12.45 2.89 12.04
CA TRP A 492 -13.05 3.85 11.12
C TRP A 492 -12.04 4.68 10.35
N VAL A 493 -10.85 4.93 10.88
CA VAL A 493 -9.74 5.51 10.10
C VAL A 493 -9.32 4.55 8.99
N GLY A 494 -9.12 3.27 9.30
CA GLY A 494 -8.82 2.24 8.29
C GLY A 494 -9.85 2.22 7.17
N ARG A 495 -11.14 2.37 7.50
CA ARG A 495 -12.27 2.32 6.56
C ARG A 495 -12.55 3.57 5.75
N THR A 496 -12.09 4.74 6.19
CA THR A 496 -12.44 6.03 5.57
C THR A 496 -11.25 6.74 4.96
N GLN A 497 -10.05 6.52 5.50
CA GLN A 497 -8.81 7.16 5.07
C GLN A 497 -8.05 6.29 4.05
N PRO A 498 -7.17 6.87 3.23
CA PRO A 498 -6.33 6.10 2.33
C PRO A 498 -5.38 5.18 3.12
N MET A 499 -5.35 3.89 2.76
CA MET A 499 -4.43 2.89 3.33
C MET A 499 -3.59 2.30 2.21
N ALA A 500 -2.29 2.11 2.45
CA ALA A 500 -1.36 1.56 1.46
C ALA A 500 -0.67 0.26 1.89
N ASN A 501 -0.89 -0.22 3.12
CA ASN A 501 -0.26 -1.45 3.61
C ASN A 501 -0.85 -2.68 2.93
N SER A 502 -0.03 -3.72 2.77
CA SER A 502 -0.41 -4.91 1.98
C SER A 502 -1.60 -5.66 2.60
N LYS A 503 -1.81 -5.53 3.93
CA LYS A 503 -3.01 -6.02 4.63
C LYS A 503 -4.29 -5.27 4.25
N ASP A 504 -4.19 -3.97 4.00
CA ASP A 504 -5.35 -3.07 3.81
C ASP A 504 -5.74 -2.93 2.33
N LEU A 505 -4.88 -3.42 1.42
CA LEU A 505 -5.10 -3.34 -0.02
C LEU A 505 -5.92 -4.54 -0.53
N PRO A 506 -6.87 -4.32 -1.46
CA PRO A 506 -7.56 -5.38 -2.17
C PRO A 506 -6.61 -6.23 -3.02
N GLN A 507 -7.13 -7.35 -3.52
CA GLN A 507 -6.39 -8.23 -4.41
C GLN A 507 -5.89 -7.51 -5.67
N PHE A 508 -6.76 -6.77 -6.35
CA PHE A 508 -6.43 -6.07 -7.59
C PHE A 508 -5.27 -5.07 -7.42
N PHE A 509 -5.14 -4.45 -6.25
CA PHE A 509 -4.06 -3.49 -5.94
C PHE A 509 -2.72 -4.17 -5.64
N ARG A 510 -2.71 -5.49 -5.53
CA ARG A 510 -1.54 -6.32 -5.21
C ARG A 510 -1.20 -7.31 -6.32
N ASP A 511 -1.97 -7.29 -7.41
CA ASP A 511 -1.68 -8.11 -8.59
C ASP A 511 -0.50 -7.56 -9.41
N GLY A 512 -0.36 -8.05 -10.65
CA GLY A 512 0.74 -7.74 -11.54
C GLY A 512 0.93 -6.25 -11.79
N GLU A 513 2.03 -5.91 -12.44
CA GLU A 513 2.45 -4.51 -12.59
C GLU A 513 1.44 -3.69 -13.40
N LEU A 514 0.75 -4.30 -14.36
CA LEU A 514 -0.35 -3.67 -15.09
C LEU A 514 -1.54 -3.32 -14.19
N ALA A 515 -1.96 -4.24 -13.31
CA ALA A 515 -3.03 -3.97 -12.34
C ALA A 515 -2.63 -2.84 -11.40
N LYS A 516 -1.36 -2.82 -10.95
CA LYS A 516 -0.79 -1.74 -10.13
C LYS A 516 -0.80 -0.39 -10.83
N ILE A 517 -0.50 -0.32 -12.13
CA ILE A 517 -0.64 0.90 -12.96
C ILE A 517 -2.09 1.33 -13.06
N LEU A 518 -3.00 0.38 -13.31
CA LEU A 518 -4.43 0.69 -13.40
C LEU A 518 -4.98 1.15 -12.06
N SER A 519 -4.47 0.65 -10.95
CA SER A 519 -4.92 0.99 -9.60
C SER A 519 -4.24 2.24 -9.01
N THR A 520 -3.26 2.85 -9.69
CA THR A 520 -2.58 4.06 -9.20
C THR A 520 -3.59 5.19 -8.96
N PHE A 521 -3.48 5.85 -7.80
CA PHE A 521 -4.41 6.87 -7.31
C PHE A 521 -5.87 6.40 -7.09
N GLN A 522 -6.12 5.08 -7.10
CA GLN A 522 -7.45 4.52 -6.88
C GLN A 522 -7.69 4.05 -5.43
N ASN A 523 -6.73 4.21 -4.51
CA ASN A 523 -6.89 3.72 -3.13
C ASN A 523 -8.11 4.33 -2.41
N GLN A 524 -8.23 5.67 -2.42
CA GLN A 524 -9.38 6.35 -1.80
C GLN A 524 -10.69 6.04 -2.54
N VAL A 525 -10.60 5.98 -3.86
CA VAL A 525 -11.72 5.71 -4.76
C VAL A 525 -12.31 4.31 -4.48
N ASN A 526 -11.45 3.31 -4.32
CA ASN A 526 -11.85 1.98 -3.89
C ASN A 526 -12.36 1.96 -2.44
N ASN A 527 -11.76 2.76 -1.55
CA ASN A 527 -12.24 2.84 -0.17
C ASN A 527 -13.67 3.39 -0.11
N ASN A 528 -13.98 4.40 -0.92
CA ASN A 528 -15.35 4.92 -1.06
C ASN A 528 -16.31 3.84 -1.57
N PHE A 529 -15.91 3.08 -2.61
CA PHE A 529 -16.72 1.98 -3.13
C PHE A 529 -17.05 0.95 -2.03
N ASN A 530 -16.03 0.55 -1.26
CA ASN A 530 -16.21 -0.37 -0.15
C ASN A 530 -17.10 0.24 0.95
N PHE A 531 -16.95 1.53 1.26
CA PHE A 531 -17.80 2.23 2.23
C PHE A 531 -19.26 2.30 1.77
N TYR A 532 -19.53 2.55 0.48
CA TYR A 532 -20.89 2.59 -0.05
C TYR A 532 -21.55 1.21 -0.06
N SER A 533 -20.83 0.20 -0.53
CA SER A 533 -21.37 -1.17 -0.67
C SER A 533 -21.59 -1.83 0.69
N HIS A 534 -20.58 -1.82 1.56
CA HIS A 534 -20.62 -2.48 2.87
C HIS A 534 -21.24 -1.57 3.93
N ASP A 535 -20.59 -0.44 4.22
CA ASP A 535 -20.92 0.40 5.36
C ASP A 535 -22.16 1.30 5.14
N ILE A 536 -22.79 1.32 3.96
CA ILE A 536 -24.07 2.02 3.75
C ILE A 536 -25.14 1.04 3.29
N ILE A 537 -24.96 0.42 2.13
CA ILE A 537 -25.99 -0.45 1.55
C ILE A 537 -26.14 -1.74 2.37
N GLY A 538 -25.03 -2.42 2.68
CA GLY A 538 -25.00 -3.61 3.52
C GLY A 538 -25.60 -3.37 4.90
N ALA A 539 -25.07 -2.37 5.62
CA ALA A 539 -25.57 -1.96 6.93
C ALA A 539 -27.08 -1.59 6.91
N ARG A 540 -27.56 -0.91 5.86
CA ARG A 540 -28.99 -0.55 5.74
C ARG A 540 -29.88 -1.76 5.47
N ALA A 541 -29.43 -2.68 4.61
CA ALA A 541 -30.15 -3.90 4.28
C ALA A 541 -30.36 -4.79 5.51
N LYS A 542 -29.46 -4.70 6.50
CA LYS A 542 -29.52 -5.41 7.78
C LYS A 542 -30.24 -4.68 8.90
N GLY A 543 -30.57 -3.40 8.69
CA GLY A 543 -31.24 -2.58 9.70
C GLY A 543 -30.31 -2.02 10.78
N GLU A 544 -29.00 -2.14 10.63
CA GLU A 544 -28.00 -1.55 11.55
C GLU A 544 -28.01 -0.02 11.51
N ILE A 545 -28.40 0.55 10.37
CA ILE A 545 -28.54 1.99 10.20
C ILE A 545 -29.93 2.36 9.68
N ASN A 546 -30.45 3.49 10.15
CA ASN A 546 -31.72 4.05 9.70
C ASN A 546 -31.57 4.97 8.48
N ASN A 547 -32.69 5.40 7.89
CA ASN A 547 -32.68 6.27 6.70
C ASN A 547 -31.98 7.63 6.94
N SER A 548 -32.03 8.17 8.17
CA SER A 548 -31.34 9.42 8.51
C SER A 548 -29.82 9.24 8.55
N GLU A 549 -29.35 8.09 9.02
CA GLU A 549 -27.93 7.73 8.99
C GLU A 549 -27.44 7.43 7.58
N VAL A 550 -28.24 6.78 6.74
CA VAL A 550 -27.96 6.63 5.30
C VAL A 550 -27.82 8.00 4.65
N ALA A 551 -28.78 8.90 4.87
CA ALA A 551 -28.72 10.26 4.31
C ALA A 551 -27.47 11.03 4.78
N HIS A 552 -27.14 10.97 6.07
CA HIS A 552 -25.92 11.55 6.62
C HIS A 552 -24.67 10.96 5.96
N ARG A 553 -24.59 9.62 5.88
CA ARG A 553 -23.45 8.92 5.27
C ARG A 553 -23.29 9.32 3.81
N LEU A 554 -24.34 9.31 3.01
CA LEU A 554 -24.30 9.71 1.60
C LEU A 554 -23.92 11.19 1.43
N MET A 555 -24.44 12.07 2.29
CA MET A 555 -24.13 13.49 2.22
C MET A 555 -22.63 13.73 2.39
N PHE A 556 -22.02 13.11 3.40
CA PHE A 556 -20.61 13.33 3.74
C PHE A 556 -19.63 12.44 2.99
N SER A 557 -20.03 11.27 2.50
CA SER A 557 -19.14 10.38 1.76
C SER A 557 -19.27 10.47 0.24
N TRP A 558 -20.37 11.04 -0.28
CA TRP A 558 -20.60 11.18 -1.72
C TRP A 558 -20.87 12.63 -2.11
N VAL A 559 -21.94 13.25 -1.62
CA VAL A 559 -22.42 14.53 -2.18
C VAL A 559 -21.42 15.67 -1.95
N LEU A 560 -21.03 15.95 -0.69
CA LEU A 560 -20.05 16.98 -0.36
C LEU A 560 -18.69 16.74 -1.04
N PRO A 561 -18.06 15.56 -0.90
CA PRO A 561 -16.74 15.36 -1.48
C PRO A 561 -16.78 15.34 -3.01
N ALA A 562 -17.88 14.95 -3.66
CA ALA A 562 -18.03 15.06 -5.12
C ALA A 562 -17.97 16.51 -5.59
N VAL A 563 -18.78 17.39 -4.99
CA VAL A 563 -18.80 18.82 -5.32
C VAL A 563 -17.45 19.45 -5.02
N ALA A 564 -16.86 19.18 -3.85
CA ALA A 564 -15.54 19.69 -3.49
C ALA A 564 -14.44 19.17 -4.44
N PHE A 565 -14.53 17.91 -4.87
CA PHE A 565 -13.60 17.33 -5.84
C PHE A 565 -13.69 18.02 -7.22
N GLY A 566 -14.91 18.30 -7.68
CA GLY A 566 -15.16 19.08 -8.89
C GLY A 566 -14.62 20.50 -8.79
N MET A 567 -14.86 21.17 -7.65
CA MET A 567 -14.32 22.51 -7.35
C MET A 567 -12.79 22.54 -7.39
N ILE A 568 -12.13 21.58 -6.75
CA ILE A 568 -10.66 21.45 -6.78
C ILE A 568 -10.16 21.18 -8.20
N GLY A 569 -10.89 20.36 -8.97
CA GLY A 569 -10.54 20.06 -10.36
C GLY A 569 -10.60 21.28 -11.28
N ARG A 570 -11.66 22.09 -11.13
CA ARG A 570 -11.92 23.27 -11.98
C ARG A 570 -11.27 24.56 -11.46
N GLY A 571 -10.78 24.58 -10.22
CA GLY A 571 -10.15 25.75 -9.61
C GLY A 571 -11.15 26.86 -9.25
N GLY A 572 -12.39 26.48 -8.93
CA GLY A 572 -13.45 27.43 -8.58
C GLY A 572 -14.79 26.74 -8.31
N LEU A 573 -15.77 27.53 -7.88
CA LEU A 573 -17.13 27.08 -7.63
C LEU A 573 -17.79 26.55 -8.93
N PRO A 574 -18.71 25.58 -8.84
CA PRO A 574 -19.54 25.19 -9.98
C PRO A 574 -20.32 26.40 -10.48
N ARG A 575 -20.42 26.55 -11.81
CA ARG A 575 -21.15 27.67 -12.42
C ARG A 575 -22.59 27.34 -12.80
N SER A 576 -22.93 26.07 -12.85
CA SER A 576 -24.26 25.60 -13.24
C SER A 576 -24.62 24.31 -12.51
N TRP A 577 -25.91 23.98 -12.49
CA TRP A 577 -26.40 22.73 -11.90
C TRP A 577 -25.88 21.49 -12.66
N GLU A 578 -25.68 21.60 -13.97
CA GLU A 578 -25.13 20.53 -14.80
C GLU A 578 -23.73 20.13 -14.34
N GLN A 579 -22.90 21.09 -13.92
CA GLN A 579 -21.57 20.80 -13.37
C GLN A 579 -21.66 20.03 -12.05
N ILE A 580 -22.61 20.38 -11.19
CA ILE A 580 -22.86 19.68 -9.93
C ILE A 580 -23.37 18.26 -10.22
N ALA A 581 -24.32 18.11 -11.15
CA ALA A 581 -24.85 16.82 -11.55
C ALA A 581 -23.75 15.91 -12.13
N VAL A 582 -22.88 16.45 -12.98
CA VAL A 582 -21.72 15.72 -13.51
C VAL A 582 -20.77 15.31 -12.39
N ASP A 583 -20.48 16.17 -11.41
CA ASP A 583 -19.62 15.81 -10.28
C ASP A 583 -20.24 14.67 -9.45
N LEU A 584 -21.54 14.78 -9.14
CA LEU A 584 -22.28 13.78 -8.36
C LEU A 584 -22.36 12.43 -9.07
N VAL A 585 -22.45 12.41 -10.39
CA VAL A 585 -22.49 11.18 -11.18
C VAL A 585 -21.08 10.59 -11.35
N THR A 586 -20.08 11.43 -11.64
CA THR A 586 -18.72 10.96 -11.94
C THR A 586 -17.92 10.52 -10.72
N TYR A 587 -18.17 11.09 -9.54
CA TYR A 587 -17.49 10.73 -8.29
C TYR A 587 -17.70 9.26 -7.85
N PRO A 588 -18.94 8.74 -7.72
CA PRO A 588 -19.20 7.34 -7.41
C PRO A 588 -18.87 6.44 -8.59
N ILE A 589 -19.03 6.89 -9.84
CA ILE A 589 -18.64 6.11 -11.01
C ILE A 589 -17.11 5.92 -11.03
N ALA A 590 -16.33 6.93 -10.64
CA ALA A 590 -14.89 6.77 -10.46
C ALA A 590 -14.57 5.66 -9.45
N SER A 591 -15.40 5.48 -8.40
CA SER A 591 -15.30 4.38 -7.41
C SER A 591 -15.38 2.98 -8.04
N LEU A 592 -16.06 2.85 -9.18
CA LEU A 592 -16.11 1.63 -9.99
C LEU A 592 -14.83 1.53 -10.84
N MET A 593 -13.69 1.22 -10.23
CA MET A 593 -12.34 1.33 -10.81
C MET A 593 -12.15 1.04 -12.32
N LEU A 594 -12.69 -0.07 -12.84
CA LEU A 594 -12.50 -0.52 -14.23
C LEU A 594 -13.62 -0.04 -15.15
N ILE A 595 -14.87 -0.27 -14.76
CA ILE A 595 -16.07 0.08 -15.55
C ILE A 595 -16.29 1.59 -15.53
N GLY A 596 -16.02 2.22 -14.39
CA GLY A 596 -16.12 3.65 -14.17
C GLY A 596 -15.23 4.50 -15.06
N ARG A 597 -14.07 3.99 -15.49
CA ARG A 597 -13.24 4.66 -16.49
C ARG A 597 -13.84 4.62 -17.88
N LEU A 598 -14.46 3.50 -18.27
CA LEU A 598 -15.17 3.38 -19.56
C LEU A 598 -16.44 4.25 -19.57
N ILE A 599 -17.20 4.24 -18.47
CA ILE A 599 -18.41 5.05 -18.31
C ILE A 599 -18.05 6.54 -18.22
N ASN A 600 -17.05 6.94 -17.45
CA ASN A 600 -16.58 8.33 -17.42
C ASN A 600 -16.04 8.78 -18.79
N ARG A 601 -15.43 7.88 -19.58
CA ARG A 601 -15.03 8.16 -20.98
C ARG A 601 -16.22 8.35 -21.91
N ALA A 602 -17.30 7.59 -21.71
CA ALA A 602 -18.53 7.74 -22.46
C ALA A 602 -19.30 9.03 -22.08
N ILE A 603 -19.37 9.36 -20.80
CA ILE A 603 -20.07 10.55 -20.28
C ILE A 603 -19.31 11.84 -20.59
N LEU A 604 -17.98 11.85 -20.44
CA LEU A 604 -17.17 13.07 -20.57
C LEU A 604 -16.51 13.23 -21.95
N GLY A 605 -16.46 12.16 -22.76
CA GLY A 605 -15.79 12.12 -24.07
C GLY A 605 -14.31 11.71 -24.01
N TRP A 606 -13.76 11.21 -25.12
CA TRP A 606 -12.41 10.62 -25.27
C TRP A 606 -11.22 11.52 -24.87
N GLY A 607 -11.45 12.80 -24.54
CA GLY A 607 -10.43 13.76 -24.08
C GLY A 607 -10.57 14.25 -22.64
N ASN A 608 -11.63 13.87 -21.91
CA ASN A 608 -12.02 14.54 -20.65
C ASN A 608 -12.14 13.59 -19.43
N SER A 609 -11.83 12.30 -19.58
CA SER A 609 -12.30 11.27 -18.65
C SER A 609 -11.39 10.97 -17.45
N SER A 610 -10.33 11.72 -17.25
CA SER A 610 -9.38 11.41 -16.18
C SER A 610 -8.96 12.74 -15.55
N THR A 611 -8.97 12.79 -14.22
CA THR A 611 -8.54 13.95 -13.44
C THR A 611 -7.19 14.49 -13.96
N ILE A 612 -6.87 15.77 -13.73
CA ILE A 612 -5.57 16.38 -14.11
C ILE A 612 -4.36 15.51 -13.70
N VAL A 613 -4.50 14.76 -12.61
CA VAL A 613 -3.49 13.82 -12.11
C VAL A 613 -3.43 12.53 -12.94
N SER A 614 -4.57 11.91 -13.23
CA SER A 614 -4.63 10.67 -14.01
C SER A 614 -4.34 10.90 -15.49
N THR A 615 -4.72 12.03 -16.08
CA THR A 615 -4.26 12.45 -17.43
C THR A 615 -2.75 12.63 -17.50
N GLY A 616 -2.15 13.27 -16.48
CA GLY A 616 -0.70 13.44 -16.39
C GLY A 616 0.04 12.11 -16.27
N PHE A 617 -0.47 11.20 -15.46
CA PHE A 617 0.05 9.84 -15.28
C PHE A 617 -0.12 8.98 -16.54
N GLU A 618 -1.32 8.90 -17.12
CA GLU A 618 -1.60 8.14 -18.35
C GLU A 618 -0.74 8.64 -19.51
N ALA A 619 -0.55 9.95 -19.64
CA ALA A 619 0.33 10.53 -20.64
C ALA A 619 1.81 10.15 -20.42
N ALA A 620 2.28 10.16 -19.17
CA ALA A 620 3.65 9.77 -18.82
C ALA A 620 3.88 8.27 -19.08
N VAL A 621 2.95 7.40 -18.67
CA VAL A 621 3.01 5.96 -18.93
C VAL A 621 2.97 5.68 -20.43
N ARG A 622 2.04 6.27 -21.18
CA ARG A 622 1.95 6.12 -22.64
C ARG A 622 3.22 6.58 -23.34
N THR A 623 3.81 7.69 -22.91
CA THR A 623 5.07 8.22 -23.46
C THR A 623 6.24 7.29 -23.14
N GLY A 624 6.33 6.76 -21.92
CA GLY A 624 7.36 5.80 -21.52
C GLY A 624 7.27 4.46 -22.28
N ILE A 625 6.06 3.95 -22.50
CA ILE A 625 5.83 2.73 -23.31
C ILE A 625 6.18 2.99 -24.78
N ALA A 626 5.74 4.13 -25.34
CA ALA A 626 6.05 4.47 -26.73
C ALA A 626 7.55 4.69 -26.96
N THR A 627 8.29 5.20 -25.98
CA THR A 627 9.74 5.42 -26.09
C THR A 627 10.55 4.15 -25.88
N THR A 628 10.15 3.26 -24.96
CA THR A 628 10.79 1.94 -24.78
C THR A 628 10.64 1.03 -26.02
N GLY A 629 9.58 1.19 -26.82
CA GLY A 629 9.44 0.53 -28.13
C GLY A 629 10.21 1.18 -29.30
N VAL A 630 10.69 2.43 -29.14
CA VAL A 630 11.18 3.27 -30.27
C VAL A 630 12.64 3.72 -30.10
N VAL A 631 13.36 3.25 -29.07
CA VAL A 631 14.81 3.56 -28.89
C VAL A 631 15.67 3.16 -30.11
N LYS A 632 15.18 2.32 -31.04
CA LYS A 632 15.92 1.97 -32.25
C LYS A 632 15.84 2.97 -33.43
N LYS A 633 14.96 3.99 -33.46
CA LYS A 633 14.78 4.80 -34.70
C LYS A 633 14.66 6.32 -34.60
N THR A 634 14.43 6.94 -33.44
CA THR A 634 14.07 8.38 -33.43
C THR A 634 15.11 9.32 -32.80
N ILE A 635 16.26 8.82 -32.33
CA ILE A 635 17.36 9.71 -31.86
C ILE A 635 18.24 10.20 -33.03
N LYS A 636 18.16 9.57 -34.21
CA LYS A 636 18.80 10.09 -35.43
C LYS A 636 17.78 10.78 -36.34
N GLY A 637 17.69 12.10 -36.18
CA GLY A 637 17.27 13.01 -37.25
C GLY A 637 15.76 13.19 -37.42
N LYS A 638 15.23 14.24 -36.79
CA LYS A 638 14.36 15.25 -37.44
C LYS A 638 14.13 16.40 -36.47
N ALA A 639 14.82 17.50 -36.72
CA ALA A 639 14.41 18.81 -36.25
C ALA A 639 13.02 19.08 -36.83
N VAL A 640 11.99 19.03 -35.99
CA VAL A 640 10.64 19.43 -36.37
C VAL A 640 10.56 20.93 -36.19
N GLY A 641 10.61 21.67 -37.30
CA GLY A 641 10.21 23.07 -37.32
C GLY A 641 8.77 23.19 -36.83
N GLY A 642 8.57 23.85 -35.69
CA GLY A 642 7.27 24.03 -35.08
C GLY A 642 7.36 24.25 -33.57
N ASP A 643 7.18 25.50 -33.15
CA ASP A 643 6.87 25.96 -31.79
C ASP A 643 7.76 25.35 -30.68
N VAL A 644 8.88 26.01 -30.38
CA VAL A 644 9.87 25.62 -29.36
C VAL A 644 9.22 25.26 -28.02
N LYS A 645 8.08 25.90 -27.65
CA LYS A 645 7.28 25.56 -26.46
C LYS A 645 6.75 24.12 -26.49
N LYS A 646 6.33 23.60 -27.65
CA LYS A 646 5.85 22.21 -27.81
C LYS A 646 6.99 21.20 -27.75
N ALA A 647 8.14 21.52 -28.36
CA ALA A 647 9.33 20.67 -28.31
C ALA A 647 9.90 20.57 -26.89
N ILE A 648 10.01 21.68 -26.16
CA ILE A 648 10.44 21.71 -24.75
C ILE A 648 9.44 20.96 -23.85
N LYS A 649 8.13 21.16 -24.05
CA LYS A 649 7.10 20.45 -23.28
C LYS A 649 7.10 18.94 -23.56
N GLY A 650 7.38 18.52 -24.79
CA GLY A 650 7.54 17.12 -25.19
C GLY A 650 8.80 16.49 -24.60
N ALA A 651 9.93 17.19 -24.66
CA ALA A 651 11.20 16.75 -24.08
C ALA A 651 11.13 16.66 -22.54
N ALA A 652 10.59 17.68 -21.88
CA ALA A 652 10.41 17.70 -20.42
C ALA A 652 9.47 16.59 -19.92
N LYS A 653 8.39 16.29 -20.67
CA LYS A 653 7.50 15.15 -20.39
C LYS A 653 8.21 13.81 -20.50
N THR A 654 9.05 13.66 -21.52
CA THR A 654 9.80 12.42 -21.79
C THR A 654 10.90 12.21 -20.74
N ILE A 655 11.66 13.26 -20.41
CA ILE A 655 12.71 13.24 -19.38
C ILE A 655 12.11 13.00 -17.98
N GLY A 656 10.98 13.64 -17.66
CA GLY A 656 10.28 13.43 -16.40
C GLY A 656 9.71 12.01 -16.25
N ALA A 657 9.07 11.48 -17.29
CA ALA A 657 8.47 10.15 -17.27
C ALA A 657 9.51 9.01 -17.22
N ILE A 658 10.63 9.16 -17.93
CA ILE A 658 11.66 8.12 -18.02
C ILE A 658 12.67 8.25 -16.87
N GLY A 659 13.14 9.47 -16.58
CA GLY A 659 14.25 9.71 -15.65
C GLY A 659 13.87 9.97 -14.19
N GLY A 660 12.59 10.24 -13.88
CA GLY A 660 12.14 10.52 -12.49
C GLY A 660 12.71 11.78 -11.83
N LEU A 661 13.58 12.52 -12.53
CA LEU A 661 14.28 13.73 -12.10
C LEU A 661 13.91 14.97 -12.94
N GLY A 662 12.93 14.86 -13.83
CA GLY A 662 12.44 15.96 -14.67
C GLY A 662 11.41 16.87 -13.98
N PRO A 663 11.09 18.03 -14.57
CA PRO A 663 10.09 18.94 -14.01
C PRO A 663 8.73 18.25 -13.92
N THR A 664 8.06 18.38 -12.77
CA THR A 664 6.76 17.76 -12.53
C THR A 664 5.68 18.40 -13.40
N ALA A 665 4.53 17.73 -13.53
CA ALA A 665 3.37 18.27 -14.24
C ALA A 665 2.91 19.62 -13.65
N GLN A 666 3.11 19.86 -12.35
CA GLN A 666 2.84 21.16 -11.75
C GLN A 666 3.87 22.21 -12.19
N MET A 667 5.18 21.91 -12.14
CA MET A 667 6.22 22.85 -12.56
C MET A 667 6.01 23.32 -14.00
N ILE A 668 5.67 22.40 -14.90
CA ILE A 668 5.35 22.72 -16.30
C ILE A 668 4.10 23.62 -16.38
N ARG A 669 3.04 23.31 -15.61
CA ARG A 669 1.81 24.12 -15.58
C ARG A 669 2.07 25.55 -15.07
N THR A 670 2.84 25.68 -14.00
CA THR A 670 3.20 26.95 -13.39
C THR A 670 4.08 27.79 -14.30
N ALA A 671 5.11 27.20 -14.91
CA ALA A 671 5.95 27.91 -15.88
C ALA A 671 5.15 28.37 -17.11
N THR A 672 4.27 27.50 -17.63
CA THR A 672 3.36 27.91 -18.73
C THR A 672 2.41 29.02 -18.27
N GLY A 673 1.89 28.94 -17.05
CA GLY A 673 0.98 29.96 -16.52
C GLY A 673 1.64 31.31 -16.27
N ALA A 674 2.89 31.31 -15.80
CA ALA A 674 3.69 32.54 -15.65
C ALA A 674 3.97 33.18 -17.02
N ALA A 675 4.27 32.36 -18.05
CA ALA A 675 4.41 32.85 -19.41
C ALA A 675 3.09 33.41 -19.97
N ASP A 676 1.96 32.73 -19.74
CA ASP A 676 0.64 33.20 -20.17
C ASP A 676 0.26 34.53 -19.46
N LEU A 677 0.59 34.70 -18.17
CA LEU A 677 0.36 35.95 -17.43
C LEU A 677 1.26 37.09 -17.94
N ALA A 678 2.55 36.81 -18.16
CA ALA A 678 3.51 37.80 -18.65
C ALA A 678 3.21 38.25 -20.09
N ALA A 679 2.69 37.34 -20.92
CA ALA A 679 2.26 37.64 -22.28
C ALA A 679 0.86 38.30 -22.37
N GLY A 680 0.13 38.38 -21.25
CA GLY A 680 -1.25 38.90 -21.23
C GLY A 680 -2.30 37.94 -21.82
N ASP A 681 -1.94 36.68 -22.10
CA ASP A 681 -2.85 35.64 -22.61
C ASP A 681 -3.95 35.28 -21.60
N THR A 682 -3.74 35.61 -20.32
CA THR A 682 -4.72 35.48 -19.22
C THR A 682 -4.39 36.50 -18.13
N GLN A 683 -5.43 36.96 -17.42
CA GLN A 683 -5.29 37.77 -16.20
C GLN A 683 -5.56 36.94 -14.92
N ASP A 684 -5.96 35.68 -15.08
CA ASP A 684 -6.33 34.82 -13.95
C ASP A 684 -5.08 34.19 -13.29
N PRO A 685 -4.70 34.57 -12.05
CA PRO A 685 -3.51 34.05 -11.37
C PRO A 685 -3.65 32.55 -11.04
N ARG A 686 -4.88 32.00 -11.04
CA ARG A 686 -5.11 30.55 -10.88
C ARG A 686 -4.43 29.75 -11.99
N ARG A 687 -4.09 30.36 -13.13
CA ARG A 687 -3.36 29.72 -14.21
C ARG A 687 -1.98 29.20 -13.81
N LEU A 688 -1.40 29.70 -12.73
CA LEU A 688 -0.17 29.17 -12.12
C LEU A 688 -0.37 27.76 -11.54
N ILE A 689 -1.60 27.44 -11.14
CA ILE A 689 -1.93 26.18 -10.47
C ILE A 689 -2.70 25.27 -11.43
N TRP A 690 -3.76 25.79 -12.06
CA TRP A 690 -4.63 25.05 -12.96
C TRP A 690 -4.23 25.22 -14.42
N SER A 691 -4.56 24.21 -15.23
CA SER A 691 -4.42 24.32 -16.67
C SER A 691 -5.47 25.29 -17.25
N LYS A 692 -5.17 25.90 -18.40
CA LYS A 692 -6.12 26.74 -19.15
C LYS A 692 -7.46 26.03 -19.36
N TRP A 693 -7.42 24.77 -19.81
CA TRP A 693 -8.61 23.94 -19.99
C TRP A 693 -9.44 23.78 -18.71
N ALA A 694 -8.80 23.58 -17.55
CA ALA A 694 -9.52 23.41 -16.28
C ALA A 694 -10.29 24.66 -15.87
N LEU A 695 -9.72 25.86 -16.13
CA LEU A 695 -10.36 27.15 -15.85
C LEU A 695 -11.43 27.53 -16.90
N GLU A 696 -11.32 26.96 -18.10
CA GLU A 696 -12.23 27.19 -19.23
C GLU A 696 -13.42 26.22 -19.28
N GLN A 697 -13.43 25.16 -18.45
CA GLN A 697 -14.60 24.30 -18.30
C GLN A 697 -15.82 25.15 -17.89
N GLY A 698 -16.74 25.35 -18.85
CA GLY A 698 -17.95 26.18 -18.69
C GLY A 698 -17.95 27.54 -19.39
N LYS A 699 -16.85 28.01 -20.02
CA LYS A 699 -16.89 29.25 -20.84
C LYS A 699 -17.48 29.06 -22.24
N LYS A 700 -17.62 27.80 -22.70
CA LYS A 700 -18.09 27.49 -24.07
C LYS A 700 -19.60 27.62 -24.28
N GLU A 701 -20.41 27.74 -23.23
CA GLU A 701 -21.86 27.85 -23.39
C GLU A 701 -22.33 29.30 -23.59
N GLU A 702 -21.64 30.30 -23.03
CA GLU A 702 -22.05 31.72 -23.16
C GLU A 702 -21.79 32.32 -24.55
N SER A 703 -20.90 31.75 -25.38
CA SER A 703 -20.57 32.32 -26.70
C SER A 703 -21.39 31.77 -27.88
N SER A 704 -22.35 30.88 -27.64
CA SER A 704 -23.19 30.29 -28.71
C SER A 704 -24.49 31.04 -29.01
N GLY A 705 -24.71 32.22 -28.40
CA GLY A 705 -25.89 33.07 -28.60
C GLY A 705 -25.86 34.00 -29.84
N GLY A 706 -24.78 34.01 -30.62
CA GLY A 706 -24.65 34.88 -31.80
C GLY A 706 -24.99 34.17 -33.11
N ARG A 707 -26.27 34.16 -33.51
CA ARG A 707 -26.70 33.71 -34.85
C ARG A 707 -26.14 34.65 -35.93
N GLY A 708 -24.98 34.30 -36.48
CA GLY A 708 -24.55 34.75 -37.80
C GLY A 708 -25.29 33.96 -38.88
N ARG A 709 -26.32 34.56 -39.49
CA ARG A 709 -26.92 34.11 -40.75
C ARG A 709 -25.82 34.16 -41.83
N SER A 710 -25.41 33.02 -42.38
CA SER A 710 -24.70 32.95 -43.66
C SER A 710 -25.50 32.10 -44.66
N GLY A 711 -25.52 32.57 -45.89
CA GLY A 711 -26.49 32.25 -46.92
C GLY A 711 -26.47 30.82 -47.45
N ARG A 712 -27.66 30.33 -47.77
CA ARG A 712 -27.91 29.04 -48.41
C ARG A 712 -27.68 29.20 -49.92
N GLY A 713 -26.54 28.74 -50.41
CA GLY A 713 -26.28 28.56 -51.84
C GLY A 713 -26.91 27.25 -52.32
N THR A 714 -27.98 27.33 -53.10
CA THR A 714 -28.64 26.22 -53.78
C THR A 714 -27.80 25.74 -54.96
N SER A 715 -27.37 24.47 -54.95
CA SER A 715 -26.91 23.78 -56.17
C SER A 715 -28.01 22.81 -56.62
N GLY A 716 -28.54 23.10 -57.82
CA GLY A 716 -29.55 22.28 -58.48
C GLY A 716 -28.95 21.01 -59.07
N ARG A 717 -29.72 19.92 -59.02
CA ARG A 717 -29.53 18.75 -59.88
C ARG A 717 -30.79 18.57 -60.71
N GLY A 718 -30.66 18.89 -62.00
CA GLY A 718 -31.66 18.62 -63.03
C GLY A 718 -31.82 17.12 -63.26
N ARG A 719 -33.07 16.73 -63.51
CA ARG A 719 -33.53 15.41 -63.89
C ARG A 719 -33.89 15.46 -65.39
N SER A 720 -33.26 14.61 -66.19
CA SER A 720 -33.84 14.06 -67.42
C SER A 720 -33.94 12.55 -67.16
N GLY A 721 -34.94 11.78 -67.58
CA GLY A 721 -36.10 12.01 -68.42
C GLY A 721 -36.46 10.66 -69.03
N ARG A 722 -37.47 9.98 -68.47
CA ARG A 722 -38.45 9.11 -69.13
C ARG A 722 -39.53 8.74 -68.14
#